data_AF-A0A233VXQ0-F1
#
_entry.id   AF-A0A233VXQ0-F1
#
_cell.length_a   1.000
_cell.length_b   1.000
_cell.length_c   1.000
_cell.angle_alpha   90.00
_cell.angle_beta   90.00
_cell.angle_gamma   90.00
#
_symmetry.space_group_name_H-M   'P 1'
#
loop_
_entity.id
_entity.type
_entity.pdbx_description
1 polymer ?
#
loop_
_entity_poly.entity_id
_entity_poly.type
_entity_poly.pdbx_seq_one_letter_code
_entity_poly.pdbx_strand_id
1 'polypeptide(L)'
;MKRKNLLLFIAVFTLQSLFSTSFAESQNKFKLNDDLTVKEIDFSEAPRNPAFNRQKNSPKTTKNYGSNEDPFLVNTNYDLFNQKEDIPRQKAYGIPANYDLRQHNRVTPVKAQGPNGSCWAFATYGSAESNMLTNGQFTDFSEKHLRNTHGFDWGPDQGGTRAVAAAYLARWSGPVWEKDDPYSAYDFRSPYNLLPQKELKEALYIPDVNNNQDRDRLKRAIMRYGASYTTVNGDTSYTNFYSMSHYNPGYGWQNHAVTIVGWDDDYSRYNFGITPPGDGAWLVKNSWGDRWGNQGGYYHVSYYDAHIAKGNCIFVLKEKDRNKSIWYYDDLGMTDSIGYNQTGWFSNIFGPVSRTSQIDEVGFFVPSNGAQYEIYVNTNIGGNSGFNDKVLVARGTVENAGYTTVKFNAQKINAGAYFAPIVKLTTPGYSYPIPIESMIYGYSSRARAGYNQSFISNDGYNWSDLARNRSNANVCLKAFTKPYSGVNPTPDPEPVDPTPQPDVPEPNQEIRVNKIVVSEDNITLKQGEDTQIDAKAYPENATNKILMWSSSNTNICSINNEGIIKALYPGQCYITVKSADNPRILQYIRINVTEPEKPNIDDSVDKDVKVQSIIMYPSYKKAKVGDKFRIDTRILPSNAKNPQITLESSDENIASVNNSMVVCNNPGKVKIIAKTTDGSNVSNFAAIYVEGDSPESKNAVNIKSNVYRSSISIGNTNNISAIITDSNKRNIKDAKVKFTINKPSKKIIEKELTTNYRGQTILYLKTNELDEAGTYSVNISASDSKGNSNENNVSFEVKDNRASFETKVDLDSPEIQLNHASMITVNCKNNTSRISDATVLLSITDENDNKEEKTFKTDSYGNCYYTFRPQKAGRYYIEATVSKNGYKNSSANATLIVKESETKPETKQTVKLKFETDKTSYNLTDTASINIFATDENGKKLSNLKLYLRIRNQKGFDQTITKTTDSNGVAKMFIKQQTATSPTDFTIVAWPESDSNNTFDFSVSFGNSDKLEINSIYSPYNIYTKYNNNYVIHNYIKNIR
;
A
#
# COMPACT_ATOMS: atom_id res chain seq x y z
N MET A 1 -52.87 -50.37 -5.45
CA MET A 1 -52.27 -49.37 -4.54
C MET A 1 -52.03 -48.02 -5.23
N LYS A 2 -53.06 -47.48 -5.89
CA LYS A 2 -53.02 -46.21 -6.65
C LYS A 2 -54.24 -45.37 -6.24
N ARG A 3 -54.14 -44.64 -5.12
CA ARG A 3 -55.08 -43.55 -4.75
C ARG A 3 -54.61 -42.77 -3.51
N LYS A 4 -53.88 -43.38 -2.56
CA LYS A 4 -53.35 -42.68 -1.37
C LYS A 4 -52.16 -41.74 -1.64
N ASN A 5 -51.29 -42.04 -2.61
CA ASN A 5 -50.15 -41.17 -2.92
C ASN A 5 -50.48 -39.97 -3.81
N LEU A 6 -51.60 -40.00 -4.55
CA LEU A 6 -52.02 -38.86 -5.39
C LEU A 6 -52.70 -37.76 -4.56
N LEU A 7 -53.45 -38.13 -3.52
CA LEU A 7 -54.05 -37.18 -2.57
C LEU A 7 -52.99 -36.47 -1.71
N LEU A 8 -51.89 -37.15 -1.36
CA LEU A 8 -50.78 -36.52 -0.63
C LEU A 8 -49.98 -35.55 -1.52
N PHE A 9 -49.80 -35.88 -2.81
CA PHE A 9 -49.14 -34.98 -3.77
C PHE A 9 -49.99 -33.75 -4.10
N ILE A 10 -51.31 -33.88 -4.22
CA ILE A 10 -52.22 -32.75 -4.45
C ILE A 10 -52.32 -31.87 -3.20
N ALA A 11 -52.33 -32.43 -1.99
CA ALA A 11 -52.35 -31.64 -0.74
C ALA A 11 -51.05 -30.86 -0.50
N VAL A 12 -49.89 -31.40 -0.89
CA VAL A 12 -48.61 -30.69 -0.79
C VAL A 12 -48.52 -29.56 -1.81
N PHE A 13 -49.04 -29.74 -3.03
CA PHE A 13 -49.08 -28.68 -4.04
C PHE A 13 -50.15 -27.61 -3.78
N THR A 14 -51.31 -27.96 -3.18
CA THR A 14 -52.31 -26.95 -2.78
C THR A 14 -51.91 -26.19 -1.52
N LEU A 15 -51.15 -26.79 -0.58
CA LEU A 15 -50.51 -26.02 0.49
C LEU A 15 -49.40 -25.10 -0.06
N GLN A 16 -48.56 -25.55 -1.00
CA GLN A 16 -47.56 -24.69 -1.63
C GLN A 16 -48.17 -23.54 -2.43
N SER A 17 -49.35 -23.74 -3.06
CA SER A 17 -50.07 -22.65 -3.74
C SER A 17 -50.76 -21.69 -2.75
N LEU A 18 -51.21 -22.16 -1.58
CA LEU A 18 -51.78 -21.31 -0.53
C LEU A 18 -50.72 -20.50 0.24
N PHE A 19 -49.50 -21.01 0.38
CA PHE A 19 -48.36 -20.26 0.93
C PHE A 19 -47.70 -19.30 -0.08
N SER A 20 -47.92 -19.49 -1.39
CA SER A 20 -47.43 -18.57 -2.42
C SER A 20 -48.44 -17.50 -2.82
N THR A 21 -49.73 -17.69 -2.56
CA THR A 21 -50.74 -16.62 -2.71
C THR A 21 -50.88 -15.74 -1.47
N SER A 22 -50.62 -16.24 -0.24
CA SER A 22 -50.64 -15.41 0.97
C SER A 22 -49.39 -14.54 1.17
N PHE A 23 -48.29 -14.80 0.47
CA PHE A 23 -47.11 -13.92 0.43
C PHE A 23 -47.22 -12.82 -0.63
N ALA A 24 -48.11 -12.99 -1.61
CA ALA A 24 -48.36 -12.00 -2.67
C ALA A 24 -49.37 -10.92 -2.23
N GLU A 25 -50.27 -11.23 -1.28
CA GLU A 25 -51.35 -10.32 -0.85
C GLU A 25 -51.08 -9.51 0.44
N SER A 26 -49.93 -9.68 1.10
CA SER A 26 -49.51 -8.78 2.20
C SER A 26 -48.40 -7.78 1.80
N GLN A 27 -48.07 -7.70 0.50
CA GLN A 27 -47.29 -6.61 -0.05
C GLN A 27 -48.18 -5.35 -0.13
N ASN A 28 -48.53 -4.80 1.03
CA ASN A 28 -48.61 -3.35 1.14
C ASN A 28 -47.20 -2.86 0.77
N LYS A 29 -46.96 -2.62 -0.53
CA LYS A 29 -45.75 -1.95 -1.00
C LYS A 29 -45.61 -0.74 -0.11
N PHE A 30 -44.52 -0.67 0.65
CA PHE A 30 -44.12 0.55 1.31
C PHE A 30 -44.12 1.65 0.24
N LYS A 31 -45.15 2.49 0.28
CA LYS A 31 -45.25 3.70 -0.52
C LYS A 31 -44.99 4.82 0.47
N LEU A 32 -43.82 5.43 0.35
CA LEU A 32 -43.67 6.80 0.79
C LEU A 32 -44.78 7.56 0.04
N ASN A 33 -45.76 8.16 0.74
CA ASN A 33 -46.83 8.89 0.06
C ASN A 33 -46.20 9.81 -0.99
N ASP A 34 -46.63 9.68 -2.25
CA ASP A 34 -46.08 10.40 -3.41
C ASP A 34 -46.13 11.95 -3.21
N ASP A 35 -46.91 12.43 -2.23
CA ASP A 35 -47.12 13.84 -1.90
C ASP A 35 -46.19 14.43 -0.81
N LEU A 36 -45.26 13.66 -0.22
CA LEU A 36 -44.36 14.17 0.82
C LEU A 36 -42.98 14.54 0.25
N THR A 37 -42.96 15.61 -0.54
CA THR A 37 -41.79 16.41 -0.96
C THR A 37 -40.52 15.61 -1.28
N VAL A 38 -40.63 14.62 -2.16
CA VAL A 38 -39.53 14.27 -3.06
C VAL A 38 -39.62 15.27 -4.21
N LYS A 39 -39.14 16.50 -4.00
CA LYS A 39 -38.88 17.38 -5.16
C LYS A 39 -37.85 16.65 -6.00
N GLU A 40 -38.13 16.44 -7.29
CA GLU A 40 -37.12 16.04 -8.26
C GLU A 40 -36.07 17.16 -8.32
N ILE A 41 -35.06 17.07 -7.47
CA ILE A 41 -33.89 17.95 -7.50
C ILE A 41 -33.04 17.49 -8.68
N ASP A 42 -32.68 18.42 -9.55
CA ASP A 42 -31.77 18.19 -10.66
C ASP A 42 -30.41 17.67 -10.14
N PHE A 43 -29.93 16.60 -10.76
CA PHE A 43 -28.77 15.82 -10.33
C PHE A 43 -27.42 16.52 -10.45
N SER A 44 -27.39 17.70 -11.06
CA SER A 44 -26.20 18.52 -11.17
C SER A 44 -25.64 18.95 -9.81
N GLU A 45 -26.37 18.75 -8.72
CA GLU A 45 -26.03 19.29 -7.40
C GLU A 45 -25.15 18.38 -6.51
N ALA A 46 -25.12 17.05 -6.68
CA ALA A 46 -24.25 16.14 -5.89
C ALA A 46 -23.22 15.37 -6.74
N PRO A 47 -22.20 16.06 -7.30
CA PRO A 47 -21.20 15.44 -8.15
C PRO A 47 -20.47 14.29 -7.44
N ARG A 48 -20.12 13.28 -8.25
CA ARG A 48 -19.16 12.24 -7.84
C ARG A 48 -17.82 12.89 -7.54
N ASN A 49 -17.11 12.38 -6.52
CA ASN A 49 -15.73 12.77 -6.30
C ASN A 49 -14.88 12.60 -7.60
N PRO A 50 -14.30 13.66 -8.18
CA PRO A 50 -13.49 13.60 -9.40
C PRO A 50 -12.24 12.74 -9.28
N ALA A 51 -11.72 12.55 -8.05
CA ALA A 51 -10.58 11.69 -7.77
C ALA A 51 -10.87 10.20 -8.05
N PHE A 52 -12.15 9.84 -8.26
CA PHE A 52 -12.61 8.49 -8.56
C PHE A 52 -12.19 7.99 -9.97
N ASN A 53 -11.90 8.88 -10.93
CA ASN A 53 -11.53 8.47 -12.29
C ASN A 53 -10.06 8.03 -12.42
N ARG A 54 -9.63 7.03 -11.64
CA ARG A 54 -8.33 6.35 -11.83
C ARG A 54 -8.47 4.84 -11.91
N GLN A 55 -9.24 4.36 -12.89
CA GLN A 55 -8.98 3.04 -13.51
C GLN A 55 -9.69 2.85 -14.86
N LYS A 56 -9.58 3.82 -15.79
CA LYS A 56 -9.82 3.52 -17.21
C LYS A 56 -8.53 3.30 -18.02
N ASN A 57 -7.36 3.69 -17.50
CA ASN A 57 -6.09 3.67 -18.24
C ASN A 57 -4.86 3.13 -17.47
N SER A 58 -4.99 2.59 -16.25
CA SER A 58 -3.84 1.95 -15.59
C SER A 58 -3.60 0.57 -16.22
N PRO A 59 -2.36 0.24 -16.68
CA PRO A 59 -2.05 -1.07 -17.21
C PRO A 59 -2.43 -2.14 -16.18
N LYS A 60 -3.17 -3.18 -16.59
CA LYS A 60 -3.28 -4.41 -15.80
C LYS A 60 -1.88 -4.99 -15.67
N THR A 61 -1.21 -4.75 -14.55
CA THR A 61 0.09 -5.35 -14.27
C THR A 61 -0.11 -6.80 -13.86
N THR A 62 0.74 -7.64 -14.42
CA THR A 62 0.82 -9.07 -14.18
C THR A 62 1.36 -9.35 -12.77
N LYS A 63 0.60 -10.12 -11.97
CA LYS A 63 0.92 -10.66 -10.64
C LYS A 63 1.33 -9.64 -9.56
N ASN A 64 0.33 -9.04 -8.90
CA ASN A 64 0.51 -8.46 -7.57
C ASN A 64 0.51 -9.59 -6.52
N TYR A 65 1.60 -9.74 -5.77
CA TYR A 65 1.75 -10.77 -4.73
C TYR A 65 1.04 -10.38 -3.41
N GLY A 66 -0.25 -10.04 -3.48
CA GLY A 66 -1.15 -10.04 -2.31
C GLY A 66 -1.68 -8.69 -1.79
N SER A 67 -1.13 -7.54 -2.20
CA SER A 67 -1.78 -6.24 -1.98
C SER A 67 -2.29 -5.65 -3.29
N ASN A 68 -3.56 -5.26 -3.33
CA ASN A 68 -4.16 -4.51 -4.44
C ASN A 68 -4.25 -3.02 -4.10
N GLU A 69 -4.55 -2.21 -5.11
CA GLU A 69 -4.90 -0.80 -4.91
C GLU A 69 -6.42 -0.65 -4.97
N ASP A 70 -6.98 0.12 -4.04
CA ASP A 70 -8.39 0.50 -4.10
C ASP A 70 -8.61 1.46 -5.29
N PRO A 71 -9.68 1.31 -6.08
CA PRO A 71 -9.96 2.19 -7.22
C PRO A 71 -10.42 3.59 -6.82
N PHE A 72 -10.54 3.87 -5.52
CA PHE A 72 -10.92 5.16 -4.95
C PHE A 72 -9.93 5.59 -3.87
N LEU A 73 -9.77 6.91 -3.73
CA LEU A 73 -8.91 7.51 -2.71
C LEU A 73 -9.77 8.08 -1.57
N VAL A 74 -9.44 7.69 -0.35
CA VAL A 74 -10.04 8.26 0.87
C VAL A 74 -9.22 9.46 1.31
N ASN A 75 -9.90 10.57 1.62
CA ASN A 75 -9.22 11.80 1.98
C ASN A 75 -8.73 11.76 3.43
N THR A 76 -7.51 11.24 3.62
CA THR A 76 -6.86 11.12 4.93
C THR A 76 -5.90 12.26 5.22
N ASN A 77 -5.97 13.38 4.48
CA ASN A 77 -5.05 14.50 4.71
C ASN A 77 -5.46 15.32 5.95
N TYR A 78 -4.59 15.35 6.97
CA TYR A 78 -4.79 16.15 8.18
C TYR A 78 -4.53 17.65 7.95
N ASP A 79 -3.80 18.03 6.92
CA ASP A 79 -3.47 19.45 6.67
C ASP A 79 -4.67 20.23 6.08
N LEU A 80 -5.79 19.54 5.81
CA LEU A 80 -7.06 20.15 5.40
C LEU A 80 -7.90 20.65 6.58
N PHE A 81 -7.47 20.40 7.82
CA PHE A 81 -8.02 21.10 8.97
C PHE A 81 -7.67 22.59 8.86
N ASN A 82 -8.63 23.47 9.17
CA ASN A 82 -8.37 24.91 9.26
C ASN A 82 -7.03 25.13 9.99
N GLN A 83 -6.15 25.96 9.44
CA GLN A 83 -4.80 26.27 9.95
C GLN A 83 -4.76 26.88 11.38
N LYS A 84 -5.86 26.79 12.13
CA LYS A 84 -5.99 27.12 13.53
C LYS A 84 -6.78 26.04 14.24
N GLU A 85 -6.17 24.90 14.47
CA GLU A 85 -6.46 24.12 15.65
C GLU A 85 -5.21 23.32 15.98
N ASP A 86 -4.50 23.80 17.00
CA ASP A 86 -3.57 23.00 17.77
C ASP A 86 -4.25 21.65 18.02
N ILE A 87 -3.74 20.58 17.41
CA ILE A 87 -3.99 19.22 17.92
C ILE A 87 -3.69 19.36 19.41
N PRO A 88 -4.66 19.12 20.32
CA PRO A 88 -4.48 19.47 21.71
C PRO A 88 -3.14 18.91 22.18
N ARG A 89 -2.22 19.80 22.60
CA ARG A 89 -1.03 19.47 23.39
C ARG A 89 -1.46 18.94 24.78
N GLN A 90 -2.49 18.10 24.85
CA GLN A 90 -3.00 17.54 26.07
C GLN A 90 -2.18 16.29 26.40
N LYS A 91 -1.24 16.55 27.31
CA LYS A 91 -0.31 15.63 28.00
C LYS A 91 0.74 15.02 27.08
N ALA A 92 1.85 15.74 26.94
CA ALA A 92 3.15 15.20 26.57
C ALA A 92 3.58 14.10 27.57
N TYR A 93 3.00 12.91 27.44
CA TYR A 93 3.78 11.71 27.60
C TYR A 93 4.65 11.65 26.34
N GLY A 94 5.95 11.90 26.48
CA GLY A 94 6.87 11.89 25.35
C GLY A 94 6.72 10.61 24.54
N ILE A 95 6.63 10.71 23.22
CA ILE A 95 6.72 9.55 22.33
C ILE A 95 8.11 8.93 22.59
N PRO A 96 8.21 7.69 23.08
CA PRO A 96 9.50 7.12 23.41
C PRO A 96 10.32 6.89 22.13
N ALA A 97 11.65 6.97 22.24
CA ALA A 97 12.56 6.74 21.12
C ALA A 97 12.40 5.32 20.54
N ASN A 98 12.08 4.34 21.40
CA ASN A 98 11.71 2.99 20.98
C ASN A 98 10.40 2.55 21.63
N TYR A 99 9.66 1.70 20.92
CA TYR A 99 8.43 1.10 21.41
C TYR A 99 8.22 -0.25 20.73
N ASP A 100 7.90 -1.28 21.49
CA ASP A 100 7.74 -2.64 20.98
C ASP A 100 6.53 -3.32 21.62
N LEU A 101 5.46 -3.49 20.84
CA LEU A 101 4.23 -4.12 21.33
C LEU A 101 4.43 -5.58 21.80
N ARG A 102 5.52 -6.26 21.40
CA ARG A 102 5.86 -7.59 21.90
C ARG A 102 6.19 -7.56 23.39
N GLN A 103 6.88 -6.51 23.85
CA GLN A 103 7.21 -6.30 25.26
C GLN A 103 5.96 -6.00 26.11
N HIS A 104 4.87 -5.58 25.46
CA HIS A 104 3.58 -5.31 26.10
C HIS A 104 2.59 -6.47 25.96
N ASN A 105 2.98 -7.63 25.42
CA ASN A 105 2.09 -8.76 25.12
C ASN A 105 0.91 -8.38 24.20
N ARG A 106 1.11 -7.40 23.32
CA ARG A 106 0.08 -6.87 22.41
C ARG A 106 0.26 -7.34 20.97
N VAL A 107 0.91 -8.49 20.77
CA VAL A 107 1.15 -9.10 19.45
C VAL A 107 0.98 -10.61 19.54
N THR A 108 0.22 -11.20 18.62
CA THR A 108 0.08 -12.65 18.46
C THR A 108 1.29 -13.26 17.73
N PRO A 109 1.52 -14.59 17.78
CA PRO A 109 2.58 -15.23 17.01
C PRO A 109 2.54 -14.93 15.49
N VAL A 110 3.69 -15.02 14.81
CA VAL A 110 3.77 -14.85 13.35
C VAL A 110 3.28 -16.12 12.65
N LYS A 111 2.28 -15.97 11.79
CA LYS A 111 1.74 -17.05 10.95
C LYS A 111 2.37 -17.04 9.54
N ALA A 112 2.12 -18.09 8.76
CA ALA A 112 2.67 -18.26 7.41
C ALA A 112 1.57 -18.28 6.35
N GLN A 113 1.55 -17.27 5.48
CA GLN A 113 0.56 -17.10 4.41
C GLN A 113 0.79 -18.02 3.19
N GLY A 114 1.99 -18.60 3.05
CA GLY A 114 2.39 -19.31 1.83
C GLY A 114 2.51 -18.38 0.60
N PRO A 115 2.41 -18.91 -0.62
CA PRO A 115 2.63 -18.12 -1.84
C PRO A 115 1.40 -17.33 -2.31
N ASN A 116 0.25 -17.51 -1.66
CA ASN A 116 -1.02 -16.97 -2.12
C ASN A 116 -1.28 -15.60 -1.49
N GLY A 117 -1.74 -14.65 -2.31
CA GLY A 117 -1.83 -13.22 -2.02
C GLY A 117 -2.81 -12.85 -0.87
N SER A 118 -2.48 -13.23 0.35
CA SER A 118 -3.35 -13.13 1.53
C SER A 118 -2.75 -12.28 2.65
N CYS A 119 -1.59 -11.66 2.42
CA CYS A 119 -0.92 -10.78 3.37
C CYS A 119 -1.83 -9.68 3.92
N TRP A 120 -2.75 -9.15 3.11
CA TRP A 120 -3.74 -8.16 3.54
C TRP A 120 -4.67 -8.69 4.65
N ALA A 121 -5.04 -9.97 4.63
CA ALA A 121 -5.84 -10.59 5.68
C ALA A 121 -5.02 -10.76 6.98
N PHE A 122 -3.76 -11.19 6.86
CA PHE A 122 -2.84 -11.28 8.01
C PHE A 122 -2.53 -9.93 8.63
N ALA A 123 -2.32 -8.87 7.83
CA ALA A 123 -2.11 -7.54 8.34
C ALA A 123 -3.37 -6.96 9.02
N THR A 124 -4.55 -7.31 8.52
CA THR A 124 -5.84 -6.93 9.12
C THR A 124 -5.95 -7.53 10.52
N TYR A 125 -5.73 -8.84 10.68
CA TYR A 125 -5.83 -9.48 11.99
C TYR A 125 -4.62 -9.22 12.89
N GLY A 126 -3.43 -8.99 12.34
CA GLY A 126 -2.30 -8.47 13.11
C GLY A 126 -2.63 -7.15 13.81
N SER A 127 -3.35 -6.25 13.13
CA SER A 127 -3.87 -5.02 13.74
C SER A 127 -5.00 -5.29 14.73
N ALA A 128 -6.03 -6.03 14.32
CA ALA A 128 -7.22 -6.26 15.14
C ALA A 128 -6.93 -7.04 16.43
N GLU A 129 -6.10 -8.09 16.37
CA GLU A 129 -5.71 -8.89 17.54
C GLU A 129 -4.84 -8.07 18.49
N SER A 130 -4.00 -7.17 17.97
CA SER A 130 -3.22 -6.26 18.81
C SER A 130 -4.12 -5.31 19.61
N ASN A 131 -5.18 -4.79 18.97
CA ASN A 131 -6.19 -4.00 19.67
C ASN A 131 -6.89 -4.79 20.80
N MET A 132 -7.24 -6.05 20.56
CA MET A 132 -7.90 -6.90 21.54
C MET A 132 -6.99 -7.29 22.72
N LEU A 133 -5.72 -7.57 22.45
CA LEU A 133 -4.71 -7.85 23.48
C LEU A 133 -4.43 -6.64 24.37
N THR A 134 -4.61 -5.42 23.85
CA THR A 134 -4.57 -4.18 24.66
C THR A 134 -5.55 -4.24 25.82
N ASN A 135 -6.69 -4.90 25.61
CA ASN A 135 -7.75 -5.08 26.60
C ASN A 135 -7.63 -6.43 27.35
N GLY A 136 -6.47 -7.08 27.28
CA GLY A 136 -6.19 -8.38 27.91
C GLY A 136 -6.87 -9.57 27.25
N GLN A 137 -7.45 -9.40 26.05
CA GLN A 137 -8.18 -10.46 25.36
C GLN A 137 -7.29 -11.14 24.31
N PHE A 138 -6.92 -12.39 24.57
CA PHE A 138 -6.26 -13.21 23.56
C PHE A 138 -7.27 -13.64 22.48
N THR A 139 -6.92 -13.40 21.22
CA THR A 139 -7.75 -13.73 20.06
C THR A 139 -6.87 -14.22 18.90
N ASP A 140 -7.36 -15.22 18.18
CA ASP A 140 -6.73 -15.78 16.98
C ASP A 140 -7.79 -15.96 15.88
N PHE A 141 -7.77 -15.08 14.87
CA PHE A 141 -8.80 -15.00 13.83
C PHE A 141 -8.37 -15.66 12.51
N SER A 142 -9.36 -16.16 11.76
CA SER A 142 -9.13 -16.87 10.50
C SER A 142 -8.92 -15.95 9.30
N GLU A 143 -7.66 -15.75 8.89
CA GLU A 143 -7.32 -15.03 7.66
C GLU A 143 -7.94 -15.68 6.42
N LYS A 144 -8.08 -17.02 6.44
CA LYS A 144 -8.66 -17.80 5.35
C LYS A 144 -10.10 -17.42 5.10
N HIS A 145 -10.91 -17.28 6.14
CA HIS A 145 -12.31 -16.93 5.99
C HIS A 145 -12.48 -15.54 5.39
N LEU A 146 -11.74 -14.53 5.89
CA LEU A 146 -11.72 -13.18 5.29
C LEU A 146 -11.29 -13.22 3.81
N ARG A 147 -10.18 -13.90 3.52
CA ARG A 147 -9.64 -14.06 2.16
C ARG A 147 -10.64 -14.72 1.20
N ASN A 148 -11.41 -15.70 1.67
CA ASN A 148 -12.30 -16.48 0.81
C ASN A 148 -13.70 -15.85 0.65
N THR A 149 -14.14 -15.01 1.59
CA THR A 149 -15.56 -14.58 1.70
C THR A 149 -15.78 -13.07 1.69
N HIS A 150 -14.77 -12.28 1.31
CA HIS A 150 -14.89 -10.82 1.26
C HIS A 150 -15.91 -10.30 0.24
N GLY A 151 -16.26 -11.06 -0.80
CA GLY A 151 -17.40 -10.77 -1.69
C GLY A 151 -17.14 -9.78 -2.84
N PHE A 152 -15.96 -9.15 -2.90
CA PHE A 152 -15.54 -8.33 -4.05
C PHE A 152 -15.23 -9.20 -5.27
N ASP A 153 -15.06 -8.57 -6.44
CA ASP A 153 -14.85 -9.27 -7.71
C ASP A 153 -13.55 -10.10 -7.75
N TRP A 154 -12.60 -9.77 -6.89
CA TRP A 154 -11.32 -10.47 -6.76
C TRP A 154 -11.47 -11.85 -6.12
N GLY A 155 -10.69 -12.81 -6.62
CA GLY A 155 -10.59 -14.15 -6.06
C GLY A 155 -9.64 -14.24 -4.86
N PRO A 156 -9.67 -15.34 -4.09
CA PRO A 156 -8.90 -15.48 -2.84
C PRO A 156 -7.37 -15.41 -3.00
N ASP A 157 -6.84 -15.64 -4.20
CA ASP A 157 -5.41 -15.57 -4.53
C ASP A 157 -5.00 -14.23 -5.18
N GLN A 158 -5.96 -13.32 -5.41
CA GLN A 158 -5.75 -12.10 -6.17
C GLN A 158 -5.39 -10.87 -5.32
N GLY A 159 -5.17 -11.04 -4.01
CA GLY A 159 -4.87 -9.92 -3.11
C GLY A 159 -6.10 -9.23 -2.54
N GLY A 160 -5.87 -8.18 -1.76
CA GLY A 160 -6.92 -7.36 -1.15
C GLY A 160 -6.37 -6.11 -0.48
N THR A 161 -7.23 -5.38 0.23
CA THR A 161 -6.93 -4.07 0.81
C THR A 161 -7.56 -3.91 2.19
N ARG A 162 -7.12 -2.87 2.93
CA ARG A 162 -7.75 -2.45 4.18
C ARG A 162 -9.22 -2.09 4.03
N ALA A 163 -9.64 -1.56 2.87
CA ALA A 163 -11.05 -1.21 2.61
C ALA A 163 -11.92 -2.46 2.43
N VAL A 164 -11.42 -3.46 1.69
CA VAL A 164 -12.08 -4.77 1.56
C VAL A 164 -12.27 -5.43 2.93
N ALA A 165 -11.23 -5.40 3.77
CA ALA A 165 -11.30 -5.90 5.14
C ALA A 165 -12.31 -5.13 6.00
N ALA A 166 -12.31 -3.79 5.93
CA ALA A 166 -13.26 -2.95 6.66
C ALA A 166 -14.71 -3.25 6.26
N ALA A 167 -15.02 -3.38 4.97
CA ALA A 167 -16.35 -3.75 4.49
C ALA A 167 -16.80 -5.12 5.01
N TYR A 168 -15.93 -6.13 4.90
CA TYR A 168 -16.19 -7.48 5.40
C TYR A 168 -16.50 -7.51 6.91
N LEU A 169 -15.72 -6.78 7.72
CA LEU A 169 -15.91 -6.70 9.17
C LEU A 169 -17.15 -5.86 9.55
N ALA A 170 -17.39 -4.75 8.84
CA ALA A 170 -18.51 -3.83 9.09
C ALA A 170 -19.88 -4.48 8.83
N ARG A 171 -19.97 -5.44 7.91
CA ARG A 171 -21.21 -6.19 7.63
C ARG A 171 -21.36 -7.47 8.45
N TRP A 172 -20.50 -7.68 9.46
CA TRP A 172 -20.51 -8.88 10.32
C TRP A 172 -20.33 -10.20 9.57
N SER A 173 -19.58 -10.23 8.46
CA SER A 173 -19.14 -11.49 7.86
C SER A 173 -18.02 -12.17 8.67
N GLY A 174 -17.40 -11.45 9.61
CA GLY A 174 -16.40 -11.95 10.55
C GLY A 174 -16.04 -10.91 11.62
N PRO A 175 -14.92 -11.10 12.34
CA PRO A 175 -13.97 -12.20 12.17
C PRO A 175 -14.53 -13.53 12.70
N VAL A 176 -14.03 -14.66 12.20
CA VAL A 176 -14.30 -16.00 12.74
C VAL A 176 -13.04 -16.54 13.40
N TRP A 177 -13.16 -17.56 14.25
CA TRP A 177 -11.99 -18.13 14.92
C TRP A 177 -11.12 -18.93 13.95
N GLU A 178 -9.80 -18.83 14.11
CA GLU A 178 -8.84 -19.66 13.37
C GLU A 178 -9.11 -21.16 13.55
N LYS A 179 -9.47 -21.60 14.76
CA LYS A 179 -9.84 -23.00 15.02
C LYS A 179 -11.07 -23.50 14.25
N ASP A 180 -11.96 -22.61 13.81
CA ASP A 180 -13.22 -22.97 13.13
C ASP A 180 -13.07 -22.95 11.60
N ASP A 181 -12.13 -22.17 11.06
CA ASP A 181 -11.68 -22.24 9.65
C ASP A 181 -10.16 -22.08 9.56
N PRO A 182 -9.39 -23.13 9.87
CA PRO A 182 -7.93 -23.04 9.96
C PRO A 182 -7.29 -22.62 8.65
N TYR A 183 -6.25 -21.79 8.77
CA TYR A 183 -5.54 -21.26 7.63
C TYR A 183 -4.93 -22.37 6.79
N SER A 184 -5.21 -22.30 5.50
CA SER A 184 -4.59 -23.12 4.48
C SER A 184 -4.27 -22.24 3.29
N ALA A 185 -3.00 -22.24 2.89
CA ALA A 185 -2.55 -21.45 1.76
C ALA A 185 -3.34 -21.82 0.50
N TYR A 186 -3.60 -23.11 0.27
CA TYR A 186 -4.13 -23.63 -1.01
C TYR A 186 -5.62 -23.99 -0.99
N ASP A 187 -6.29 -23.95 0.16
CA ASP A 187 -7.73 -24.20 0.26
C ASP A 187 -8.53 -22.91 0.18
N PHE A 188 -9.16 -22.65 -0.98
CA PHE A 188 -9.95 -21.46 -1.27
C PHE A 188 -11.45 -21.61 -0.93
N ARG A 189 -11.82 -22.58 -0.08
CA ARG A 189 -13.19 -22.77 0.39
C ARG A 189 -13.27 -22.53 1.89
N SER A 190 -14.32 -21.85 2.31
CA SER A 190 -14.63 -21.62 3.72
C SER A 190 -16.06 -22.08 4.02
N PRO A 191 -16.36 -22.56 5.24
CA PRO A 191 -17.72 -22.94 5.61
C PRO A 191 -18.68 -21.74 5.57
N TYR A 192 -19.89 -21.94 5.06
CA TYR A 192 -20.85 -20.85 4.79
C TYR A 192 -21.63 -20.34 6.02
N ASN A 193 -21.50 -20.99 7.17
CA ASN A 193 -22.34 -20.76 8.35
C ASN A 193 -21.54 -20.42 9.62
N LEU A 194 -20.29 -19.98 9.48
CA LEU A 194 -19.51 -19.52 10.62
C LEU A 194 -20.03 -18.17 11.11
N LEU A 195 -20.19 -18.06 12.42
CA LEU A 195 -20.69 -16.85 13.03
C LEU A 195 -19.53 -15.88 13.31
N PRO A 196 -19.73 -14.57 13.08
CA PRO A 196 -18.76 -13.56 13.50
C PRO A 196 -18.59 -13.60 15.02
N GLN A 197 -17.37 -13.39 15.50
CA GLN A 197 -17.00 -13.50 16.90
C GLN A 197 -16.86 -12.15 17.58
N LYS A 198 -16.58 -11.11 16.79
CA LYS A 198 -16.44 -9.72 17.23
C LYS A 198 -17.20 -8.80 16.28
N GLU A 199 -17.40 -7.56 16.71
CA GLU A 199 -17.95 -6.48 15.90
C GLU A 199 -16.86 -5.47 15.58
N LEU A 200 -16.86 -4.93 14.36
CA LEU A 200 -16.05 -3.77 14.06
C LEU A 200 -16.63 -2.56 14.79
N LYS A 201 -15.84 -1.97 15.70
CA LYS A 201 -16.18 -0.67 16.30
C LYS A 201 -15.70 0.44 15.36
N GLU A 202 -14.43 0.40 15.00
CA GLU A 202 -13.80 1.40 14.12
C GLU A 202 -12.77 0.75 13.20
N ALA A 203 -12.68 1.26 11.96
CA ALA A 203 -11.52 1.08 11.11
C ALA A 203 -10.89 2.46 10.93
N LEU A 204 -9.79 2.72 11.62
CA LEU A 204 -9.15 4.03 11.67
C LEU A 204 -8.16 4.16 10.52
N TYR A 205 -8.44 5.00 9.54
CA TYR A 205 -7.55 5.22 8.39
C TYR A 205 -6.54 6.31 8.75
N ILE A 206 -5.41 5.87 9.29
CA ILE A 206 -4.30 6.76 9.66
C ILE A 206 -3.61 7.24 8.37
N PRO A 207 -3.17 8.50 8.28
CA PRO A 207 -2.54 9.03 7.08
C PRO A 207 -1.25 8.32 6.74
N ASP A 208 -0.87 8.46 5.47
CA ASP A 208 0.47 8.08 5.01
C ASP A 208 1.52 8.97 5.67
N VAL A 209 2.66 8.36 6.02
CA VAL A 209 3.77 9.08 6.65
C VAL A 209 4.61 9.77 5.59
N ASN A 210 4.51 11.10 5.50
CA ASN A 210 5.32 11.90 4.55
C ASN A 210 6.36 12.77 5.25
N ASN A 211 6.20 13.00 6.56
CA ASN A 211 7.09 13.82 7.36
C ASN A 211 7.11 13.34 8.83
N ASN A 212 7.93 14.00 9.65
CA ASN A 212 8.07 13.64 11.07
C ASN A 212 6.77 13.81 11.88
N GLN A 213 5.92 14.79 11.54
CA GLN A 213 4.65 14.98 12.24
C GLN A 213 3.67 13.83 11.95
N ASP A 214 3.61 13.36 10.70
CA ASP A 214 2.83 12.19 10.33
C ASP A 214 3.34 10.92 11.02
N ARG A 215 4.68 10.78 11.11
CA ARG A 215 5.30 9.69 11.85
C ARG A 215 4.86 9.69 13.32
N ASP A 216 4.89 10.85 13.97
CA ASP A 216 4.47 11.00 15.36
C ASP A 216 2.97 10.76 15.54
N ARG A 217 2.14 11.08 14.54
CA ARG A 217 0.70 10.73 14.52
C ARG A 217 0.51 9.22 14.49
N LEU A 218 1.21 8.51 13.59
CA LEU A 218 1.13 7.05 13.49
C LEU A 218 1.65 6.36 14.76
N LYS A 219 2.77 6.82 15.33
CA LYS A 219 3.30 6.31 16.60
C LYS A 219 2.29 6.43 17.74
N ARG A 220 1.66 7.59 17.89
CA ARG A 220 0.61 7.81 18.90
C ARG A 220 -0.60 6.90 18.68
N ALA A 221 -1.02 6.72 17.43
CA ALA A 221 -2.09 5.80 17.09
C ALA A 221 -1.74 4.36 17.48
N ILE A 222 -0.49 3.92 17.23
CA ILE A 222 -0.01 2.59 17.59
C ILE A 222 0.01 2.39 19.12
N MET A 223 0.51 3.37 19.87
CA MET A 223 0.50 3.30 21.35
C MET A 223 -0.92 3.17 21.88
N ARG A 224 -1.84 4.01 21.38
CA ARG A 224 -3.21 4.13 21.87
C ARG A 224 -4.08 2.94 21.48
N TYR A 225 -4.03 2.52 20.22
CA TYR A 225 -4.99 1.57 19.66
C TYR A 225 -4.42 0.19 19.35
N GLY A 226 -3.09 0.04 19.29
CA GLY A 226 -2.42 -1.22 18.95
C GLY A 226 -1.80 -1.17 17.55
N ALA A 227 -1.34 -2.33 17.08
CA ALA A 227 -0.58 -2.42 15.84
C ALA A 227 -1.34 -1.91 14.61
N SER A 228 -0.61 -1.37 13.62
CA SER A 228 -1.19 -0.80 12.40
C SER A 228 -0.98 -1.72 11.21
N TYR A 229 -2.04 -2.03 10.47
CA TYR A 229 -1.95 -2.48 9.08
C TYR A 229 -1.16 -1.43 8.29
N THR A 230 -0.29 -1.87 7.40
CA THR A 230 0.36 -1.02 6.40
C THR A 230 0.74 -1.82 5.15
N THR A 231 1.26 -1.14 4.13
CA THR A 231 1.80 -1.74 2.91
C THR A 231 3.31 -1.57 2.84
N VAL A 232 3.99 -2.40 2.04
CA VAL A 232 5.43 -2.35 1.77
C VAL A 232 5.72 -3.00 0.42
N ASN A 233 6.90 -2.76 -0.15
CA ASN A 233 7.42 -3.61 -1.21
C ASN A 233 8.11 -4.84 -0.58
N GLY A 234 7.53 -6.02 -0.76
CA GLY A 234 8.02 -7.27 -0.20
C GLY A 234 9.21 -7.90 -0.91
N ASP A 235 9.84 -7.22 -1.89
CA ASP A 235 11.04 -7.75 -2.53
C ASP A 235 12.20 -7.83 -1.53
N THR A 236 12.58 -9.07 -1.23
CA THR A 236 13.66 -9.38 -0.29
C THR A 236 15.04 -8.94 -0.76
N SER A 237 15.21 -8.51 -2.01
CA SER A 237 16.46 -7.91 -2.50
C SER A 237 16.84 -6.62 -1.74
N TYR A 238 15.87 -5.94 -1.15
CA TYR A 238 16.05 -4.76 -0.30
C TYR A 238 16.24 -5.10 1.18
N THR A 239 16.18 -6.40 1.55
CA THR A 239 16.30 -6.88 2.92
C THR A 239 17.72 -7.36 3.21
N ASN A 240 18.37 -6.77 4.20
CA ASN A 240 19.54 -7.36 4.83
C ASN A 240 19.10 -8.46 5.79
N PHE A 241 19.24 -9.72 5.38
CA PHE A 241 18.86 -10.89 6.18
C PHE A 241 19.74 -11.13 7.41
N TYR A 242 20.90 -10.47 7.53
CA TYR A 242 21.74 -10.61 8.71
C TYR A 242 21.14 -9.86 9.91
N SER A 243 20.83 -8.60 9.69
CA SER A 243 20.24 -7.66 10.67
C SER A 243 18.71 -7.66 10.66
N MET A 244 18.11 -8.32 9.66
CA MET A 244 16.68 -8.26 9.33
C MET A 244 16.21 -6.81 9.19
N SER A 245 16.90 -6.04 8.34
CA SER A 245 16.56 -4.64 8.06
C SER A 245 16.25 -4.45 6.58
N HIS A 246 15.12 -3.82 6.27
CA HIS A 246 14.63 -3.58 4.92
C HIS A 246 14.59 -2.09 4.59
N TYR A 247 15.12 -1.72 3.43
CA TYR A 247 15.00 -0.36 2.91
C TYR A 247 14.98 -0.35 1.39
N ASN A 248 13.82 0.04 0.85
CA ASN A 248 13.64 0.34 -0.56
C ASN A 248 13.56 1.87 -0.79
N PRO A 249 14.50 2.47 -1.53
CA PRO A 249 14.55 3.92 -1.75
C PRO A 249 13.51 4.45 -2.76
N GLY A 250 12.64 3.61 -3.34
CA GLY A 250 11.59 4.04 -4.27
C GLY A 250 11.44 3.22 -5.55
N TYR A 251 11.91 1.97 -5.57
CA TYR A 251 11.81 1.10 -6.73
C TYR A 251 10.61 0.15 -6.65
N GLY A 252 9.96 -0.09 -7.79
CA GLY A 252 8.79 -0.96 -7.86
C GLY A 252 7.54 -0.33 -7.26
N TRP A 253 6.63 -1.17 -6.78
CA TRP A 253 5.35 -0.75 -6.20
C TRP A 253 5.05 -1.56 -4.93
N GLN A 254 4.12 -1.07 -4.11
CA GLN A 254 3.61 -1.80 -2.96
C GLN A 254 2.97 -3.11 -3.44
N ASN A 255 3.47 -4.24 -2.95
CA ASN A 255 2.96 -5.56 -3.34
C ASN A 255 2.70 -6.48 -2.13
N HIS A 256 2.99 -6.02 -0.91
CA HIS A 256 2.85 -6.80 0.31
C HIS A 256 2.23 -5.95 1.43
N ALA A 257 1.43 -6.57 2.29
CA ALA A 257 0.84 -5.94 3.46
C ALA A 257 1.40 -6.56 4.74
N VAL A 258 1.73 -5.71 5.71
CA VAL A 258 2.40 -6.09 6.96
C VAL A 258 1.82 -5.30 8.13
N THR A 259 2.20 -5.66 9.35
CA THR A 259 1.73 -4.95 10.55
C THR A 259 2.89 -4.21 11.23
N ILE A 260 2.79 -2.90 11.40
CA ILE A 260 3.73 -2.12 12.22
C ILE A 260 3.36 -2.36 13.69
N VAL A 261 4.30 -2.94 14.45
CA VAL A 261 4.11 -3.30 15.86
C VAL A 261 4.97 -2.48 16.81
N GLY A 262 5.74 -1.52 16.29
CA GLY A 262 6.67 -0.73 17.09
C GLY A 262 7.62 0.09 16.23
N TRP A 263 8.63 0.66 16.87
CA TRP A 263 9.69 1.43 16.23
C TRP A 263 10.92 1.56 17.12
N ASP A 264 12.02 2.01 16.52
CA ASP A 264 13.26 2.41 17.16
C ASP A 264 13.87 3.57 16.38
N ASP A 265 13.90 4.76 16.99
CA ASP A 265 14.40 6.02 16.40
C ASP A 265 15.92 6.03 16.21
N ASP A 266 16.64 5.27 17.03
CA ASP A 266 18.10 5.18 16.99
C ASP A 266 18.57 3.94 16.19
N TYR A 267 17.66 3.26 15.51
CA TYR A 267 17.99 2.07 14.72
C TYR A 267 18.96 2.44 13.60
N SER A 268 20.21 1.98 13.73
CA SER A 268 21.29 2.44 12.87
C SER A 268 21.03 2.18 11.38
N ARG A 269 21.17 3.22 10.57
CA ARG A 269 21.15 3.17 9.10
C ARG A 269 22.16 2.18 8.51
N TYR A 270 23.22 1.84 9.23
CA TYR A 270 24.22 0.87 8.77
C TYR A 270 23.79 -0.60 8.91
N ASN A 271 22.65 -0.86 9.54
CA ASN A 271 22.06 -2.19 9.57
C ASN A 271 21.43 -2.58 8.23
N PHE A 272 21.06 -1.62 7.39
CA PHE A 272 20.37 -1.89 6.12
C PHE A 272 21.33 -2.28 5.00
N GLY A 273 20.83 -3.08 4.05
CA GLY A 273 21.63 -3.53 2.89
C GLY A 273 21.94 -2.38 1.92
N ILE A 274 21.00 -1.44 1.80
CA ILE A 274 21.19 -0.13 1.21
C ILE A 274 21.11 0.87 2.36
N THR A 275 22.08 1.77 2.50
CA THR A 275 22.10 2.71 3.62
C THR A 275 21.04 3.80 3.44
N PRO A 276 20.03 3.93 4.32
CA PRO A 276 19.08 5.03 4.27
C PRO A 276 19.73 6.38 4.64
N PRO A 277 19.04 7.50 4.33
CA PRO A 277 19.53 8.86 4.61
C PRO A 277 19.82 9.13 6.09
N GLY A 278 19.07 8.51 7.00
CA GLY A 278 19.23 8.66 8.45
C GLY A 278 18.87 7.39 9.21
N ASP A 279 19.07 7.44 10.52
CA ASP A 279 18.68 6.37 11.45
C ASP A 279 17.16 6.34 11.64
N GLY A 280 16.70 5.23 12.22
CA GLY A 280 15.32 5.05 12.62
C GLY A 280 14.55 4.05 11.74
N ALA A 281 13.78 3.19 12.39
CA ALA A 281 13.04 2.12 11.73
C ALA A 281 11.74 1.78 12.43
N TRP A 282 10.75 1.36 11.64
CA TRP A 282 9.56 0.66 12.11
C TRP A 282 9.91 -0.80 12.44
N LEU A 283 9.39 -1.32 13.54
CA LEU A 283 9.38 -2.76 13.83
C LEU A 283 8.13 -3.38 13.22
N VAL A 284 8.31 -4.37 12.36
CA VAL A 284 7.25 -4.93 11.52
C VAL A 284 7.07 -6.43 11.79
N LYS A 285 5.81 -6.84 11.98
CA LYS A 285 5.36 -8.23 11.98
C LYS A 285 5.00 -8.64 10.55
N ASN A 286 5.69 -9.65 10.03
CA ASN A 286 5.43 -10.22 8.71
C ASN A 286 4.40 -11.38 8.80
N SER A 287 4.10 -11.98 7.65
CA SER A 287 3.20 -13.13 7.48
C SER A 287 3.85 -14.29 6.72
N TRP A 288 5.18 -14.41 6.79
CA TRP A 288 5.96 -15.48 6.13
C TRP A 288 6.47 -16.56 7.10
N GLY A 289 5.86 -16.66 8.28
CA GLY A 289 6.22 -17.61 9.32
C GLY A 289 7.33 -17.12 10.25
N ASP A 290 7.38 -17.71 11.44
CA ASP A 290 8.34 -17.41 12.50
C ASP A 290 9.79 -17.84 12.14
N ARG A 291 9.95 -18.77 11.20
CA ARG A 291 11.26 -19.21 10.68
C ARG A 291 11.79 -18.35 9.54
N TRP A 292 11.05 -17.33 9.09
CA TRP A 292 11.55 -16.41 8.08
C TRP A 292 12.55 -15.43 8.72
N GLY A 293 13.77 -15.42 8.19
CA GLY A 293 14.88 -14.66 8.77
C GLY A 293 15.37 -15.24 10.09
N ASN A 294 16.01 -14.41 10.92
CA ASN A 294 16.55 -14.81 12.22
C ASN A 294 15.88 -14.08 13.41
N GLN A 295 14.80 -13.35 13.17
CA GLN A 295 14.08 -12.54 14.17
C GLN A 295 12.63 -13.00 14.38
N GLY A 296 12.33 -14.30 14.23
CA GLY A 296 11.00 -14.83 14.54
C GLY A 296 9.89 -14.35 13.60
N GLY A 297 10.22 -14.05 12.34
CA GLY A 297 9.28 -13.46 11.38
C GLY A 297 9.07 -11.94 11.51
N TYR A 298 9.82 -11.28 12.40
CA TYR A 298 9.88 -9.82 12.51
C TYR A 298 11.08 -9.25 11.77
N TYR A 299 11.01 -7.97 11.42
CA TYR A 299 12.11 -7.25 10.79
C TYR A 299 11.93 -5.74 10.95
N HIS A 300 13.01 -4.98 10.77
CA HIS A 300 13.01 -3.53 10.82
C HIS A 300 12.86 -2.96 9.41
N VAL A 301 11.99 -1.97 9.22
CA VAL A 301 11.84 -1.25 7.95
C VAL A 301 12.18 0.21 8.17
N SER A 302 13.13 0.73 7.39
CA SER A 302 13.60 2.12 7.54
C SER A 302 12.45 3.12 7.49
N TYR A 303 12.50 4.18 8.30
CA TYR A 303 11.56 5.30 8.18
C TYR A 303 11.57 5.98 6.81
N TYR A 304 12.66 5.82 6.07
CA TYR A 304 12.85 6.42 4.76
C TYR A 304 12.37 5.52 3.61
N ASP A 305 11.92 4.30 3.91
CA ASP A 305 11.40 3.39 2.89
C ASP A 305 10.21 4.04 2.15
N ALA A 306 10.25 3.99 0.83
CA ALA A 306 9.30 4.70 -0.02
C ALA A 306 7.89 4.07 -0.02
N HIS A 307 7.72 2.88 0.53
CA HIS A 307 6.51 2.09 0.42
C HIS A 307 5.88 1.75 1.78
N ILE A 308 6.65 1.72 2.88
CA ILE A 308 6.16 1.51 4.24
C ILE A 308 5.31 2.67 4.76
N ALA A 309 4.48 2.40 5.78
CA ALA A 309 3.68 3.40 6.47
C ALA A 309 2.73 4.15 5.52
N LYS A 310 2.21 3.43 4.53
CA LYS A 310 1.21 3.86 3.55
C LYS A 310 -0.01 2.96 3.57
N GLY A 311 -1.18 3.56 3.36
CA GLY A 311 -2.46 2.86 3.47
C GLY A 311 -2.67 2.33 4.89
N ASN A 312 -2.33 3.13 5.90
CA ASN A 312 -2.34 2.67 7.28
C ASN A 312 -3.78 2.45 7.77
N CYS A 313 -4.00 1.38 8.53
CA CYS A 313 -5.28 1.16 9.20
C CYS A 313 -5.12 0.50 10.56
N ILE A 314 -5.87 0.96 11.55
CA ILE A 314 -6.02 0.26 12.83
C ILE A 314 -7.45 -0.23 12.95
N PHE A 315 -7.63 -1.54 13.08
CA PHE A 315 -8.93 -2.18 13.26
C PHE A 315 -9.23 -2.32 14.76
N VAL A 316 -10.28 -1.64 15.22
CA VAL A 316 -10.74 -1.69 16.61
C VAL A 316 -11.98 -2.57 16.68
N LEU A 317 -11.86 -3.68 17.40
CA LEU A 317 -12.94 -4.64 17.56
C LEU A 317 -13.57 -4.53 18.96
N LYS A 318 -14.84 -4.94 19.06
CA LYS A 318 -15.56 -5.09 20.33
C LYS A 318 -16.25 -6.45 20.39
N GLU A 319 -16.69 -6.83 21.59
CA GLU A 319 -17.46 -8.07 21.75
C GLU A 319 -18.74 -8.07 20.91
N LYS A 320 -19.07 -9.24 20.34
CA LYS A 320 -20.33 -9.43 19.62
C LYS A 320 -21.50 -9.51 20.58
N ASP A 321 -22.43 -8.56 20.48
CA ASP A 321 -23.73 -8.68 21.14
C ASP A 321 -24.60 -9.64 20.32
N ARG A 322 -24.87 -10.82 20.88
CA ARG A 322 -25.63 -11.87 20.21
C ARG A 322 -27.14 -11.57 20.11
N ASN A 323 -27.63 -10.58 20.84
CA ASN A 323 -29.02 -10.14 20.76
C ASN A 323 -29.24 -9.06 19.68
N LYS A 324 -28.16 -8.53 19.10
CA LYS A 324 -28.26 -7.53 18.03
C LYS A 324 -28.39 -8.18 16.65
N SER A 325 -29.26 -7.58 15.85
CA SER A 325 -29.35 -7.72 14.40
C SER A 325 -28.73 -6.50 13.72
N ILE A 326 -28.15 -6.72 12.54
CA ILE A 326 -27.63 -5.67 11.67
C ILE A 326 -28.57 -5.47 10.47
N TRP A 327 -28.75 -4.22 10.07
CA TRP A 327 -29.51 -3.82 8.88
C TRP A 327 -28.62 -2.95 8.00
N TYR A 328 -28.51 -3.30 6.72
CA TYR A 328 -27.65 -2.60 5.77
C TYR A 328 -28.01 -2.97 4.32
N TYR A 329 -27.57 -2.16 3.36
CA TYR A 329 -27.70 -2.45 1.93
C TYR A 329 -26.37 -2.35 1.15
N ASP A 330 -25.28 -2.00 1.84
CA ASP A 330 -23.92 -1.82 1.34
C ASP A 330 -23.03 -3.02 1.72
N ASP A 331 -23.13 -4.11 0.95
CA ASP A 331 -22.34 -5.34 1.19
C ASP A 331 -20.83 -5.11 1.06
N LEU A 332 -20.41 -4.27 0.13
CA LEU A 332 -19.01 -3.99 -0.22
C LEU A 332 -18.52 -2.68 0.41
N GLY A 333 -19.32 -2.10 1.31
CA GLY A 333 -18.98 -0.87 2.03
C GLY A 333 -18.77 0.33 1.09
N MET A 334 -17.99 1.31 1.55
CA MET A 334 -17.73 2.52 0.78
C MET A 334 -16.79 2.22 -0.39
N THR A 335 -17.34 2.32 -1.61
CA THR A 335 -16.57 2.22 -2.85
C THR A 335 -16.49 3.54 -3.59
N ASP A 336 -17.29 4.54 -3.19
CA ASP A 336 -17.34 5.88 -3.76
C ASP A 336 -17.86 6.89 -2.72
N SER A 337 -17.77 8.19 -3.04
CA SER A 337 -18.37 9.26 -2.24
C SER A 337 -18.91 10.39 -3.11
N ILE A 338 -19.96 11.05 -2.62
CA ILE A 338 -20.66 12.14 -3.31
C ILE A 338 -20.91 13.29 -2.35
N GLY A 339 -21.22 14.46 -2.90
CA GLY A 339 -21.58 15.58 -2.05
C GLY A 339 -22.03 16.81 -2.81
N TYR A 340 -22.80 17.63 -2.10
CA TYR A 340 -23.27 18.94 -2.55
C TYR A 340 -22.29 20.04 -2.20
N ASN A 341 -21.65 19.89 -1.03
CA ASN A 341 -20.64 20.76 -0.44
C ASN A 341 -19.96 19.95 0.68
N GLN A 342 -19.36 20.61 1.67
CA GLN A 342 -18.74 19.94 2.81
C GLN A 342 -19.73 19.23 3.74
N THR A 343 -21.04 19.47 3.63
CA THR A 343 -22.10 18.84 4.41
C THR A 343 -23.06 18.06 3.51
N GLY A 344 -23.46 16.88 3.96
CA GLY A 344 -24.45 16.06 3.27
C GLY A 344 -25.25 15.21 4.24
N TRP A 345 -26.50 14.95 3.89
CA TRP A 345 -27.40 14.10 4.63
C TRP A 345 -27.64 12.81 3.87
N PHE A 346 -27.66 11.69 4.58
CA PHE A 346 -27.96 10.38 4.00
C PHE A 346 -28.68 9.48 4.98
N SER A 347 -29.48 8.56 4.43
CA SER A 347 -30.30 7.64 5.21
C SER A 347 -30.60 6.37 4.44
N ASN A 348 -30.78 5.27 5.17
CA ASN A 348 -31.37 4.04 4.67
C ASN A 348 -32.73 3.85 5.33
N ILE A 349 -33.71 3.31 4.59
CA ILE A 349 -34.98 2.84 5.16
C ILE A 349 -34.90 1.34 5.38
N PHE A 350 -35.13 0.91 6.62
CA PHE A 350 -35.13 -0.48 7.02
C PHE A 350 -36.51 -0.91 7.56
N GLY A 351 -36.78 -2.21 7.50
CA GLY A 351 -38.01 -2.80 8.01
C GLY A 351 -38.90 -3.42 6.91
N PRO A 352 -40.14 -3.77 7.26
CA PRO A 352 -40.74 -3.56 8.58
C PRO A 352 -40.11 -4.49 9.62
N VAL A 353 -39.96 -4.03 10.86
CA VAL A 353 -39.43 -4.91 11.92
C VAL A 353 -40.48 -5.96 12.32
N SER A 354 -40.09 -7.23 12.37
CA SER A 354 -41.04 -8.33 12.66
C SER A 354 -41.51 -8.38 14.12
N ARG A 355 -40.77 -7.74 15.03
CA ARG A 355 -41.09 -7.61 16.46
C ARG A 355 -40.66 -6.24 16.97
N THR A 356 -41.31 -5.80 18.03
CA THR A 356 -40.93 -4.55 18.71
C THR A 356 -39.46 -4.64 19.14
N SER A 357 -38.68 -3.70 18.61
CA SER A 357 -37.23 -3.67 18.70
C SER A 357 -36.78 -2.30 19.18
N GLN A 358 -35.48 -2.15 19.41
CA GLN A 358 -34.86 -0.86 19.69
C GLN A 358 -33.59 -0.72 18.88
N ILE A 359 -33.30 0.50 18.44
CA ILE A 359 -32.03 0.90 17.83
C ILE A 359 -31.26 1.75 18.83
N ASP A 360 -30.00 1.40 19.07
CA ASP A 360 -29.10 2.12 19.97
C ASP A 360 -27.70 2.34 19.39
N GLU A 361 -27.45 1.83 18.18
CA GLU A 361 -26.20 2.03 17.46
C GLU A 361 -26.43 2.20 15.95
N VAL A 362 -25.63 3.07 15.35
CA VAL A 362 -25.56 3.31 13.90
C VAL A 362 -24.10 3.30 13.48
N GLY A 363 -23.79 2.60 12.39
CA GLY A 363 -22.43 2.54 11.84
C GLY A 363 -22.38 3.04 10.42
N PHE A 364 -21.36 3.83 10.08
CA PHE A 364 -21.22 4.43 8.75
C PHE A 364 -19.75 4.63 8.39
N PHE A 365 -19.48 4.69 7.09
CA PHE A 365 -18.15 5.02 6.60
C PHE A 365 -17.92 6.53 6.64
N VAL A 366 -16.67 6.93 6.85
CA VAL A 366 -16.26 8.32 6.98
C VAL A 366 -15.24 8.61 5.88
N PRO A 367 -15.56 9.46 4.88
CA PRO A 367 -14.71 9.63 3.71
C PRO A 367 -13.53 10.61 3.94
N SER A 368 -13.55 11.36 5.04
CA SER A 368 -12.52 12.36 5.38
C SER A 368 -12.30 12.48 6.88
N ASN A 369 -11.07 12.80 7.29
CA ASN A 369 -10.73 13.00 8.70
C ASN A 369 -11.47 14.19 9.33
N GLY A 370 -11.62 14.16 10.66
CA GLY A 370 -12.29 15.18 11.48
C GLY A 370 -13.73 15.46 11.07
N ALA A 371 -14.41 14.47 10.49
CA ALA A 371 -15.80 14.61 10.10
C ALA A 371 -16.70 14.80 11.33
N GLN A 372 -17.57 15.78 11.27
CA GLN A 372 -18.57 16.03 12.31
C GLN A 372 -19.87 15.37 11.89
N TYR A 373 -20.54 14.70 12.84
CA TYR A 373 -21.81 14.01 12.57
C TYR A 373 -22.92 14.48 13.50
N GLU A 374 -24.14 14.44 12.97
CA GLU A 374 -25.38 14.38 13.74
C GLU A 374 -26.15 13.14 13.28
N ILE A 375 -26.63 12.31 14.22
CA ILE A 375 -27.42 11.11 13.95
C ILE A 375 -28.83 11.34 14.45
N TYR A 376 -29.78 11.13 13.55
CA TYR A 376 -31.19 11.14 13.84
C TYR A 376 -31.80 9.76 13.59
N VAL A 377 -32.93 9.50 14.23
CA VAL A 377 -33.71 8.28 14.00
C VAL A 377 -35.17 8.67 13.79
N ASN A 378 -35.78 8.13 12.73
CA ASN A 378 -37.23 7.99 12.63
C ASN A 378 -37.58 6.52 12.86
N THR A 379 -38.39 6.20 13.87
CA THR A 379 -38.75 4.81 14.23
C THR A 379 -40.04 4.30 13.56
N ASN A 380 -40.71 5.14 12.76
CA ASN A 380 -41.92 4.81 12.03
C ASN A 380 -42.02 5.62 10.72
N ILE A 381 -41.03 5.44 9.84
CA ILE A 381 -40.99 6.15 8.56
C ILE A 381 -42.13 5.65 7.65
N GLY A 382 -42.83 6.58 6.97
CA GLY A 382 -44.03 6.30 6.17
C GLY A 382 -45.32 6.97 6.67
N GLY A 383 -45.31 7.61 7.85
CA GLY A 383 -46.38 8.52 8.30
C GLY A 383 -46.37 9.87 7.55
N ASN A 384 -47.32 10.77 7.87
CA ASN A 384 -47.56 12.07 7.21
C ASN A 384 -46.36 13.04 7.13
N SER A 385 -45.21 12.70 7.71
CA SER A 385 -44.04 13.56 7.89
C SER A 385 -42.73 12.95 7.36
N GLY A 386 -42.71 11.67 6.93
CA GLY A 386 -41.54 11.03 6.32
C GLY A 386 -40.21 11.28 7.07
N PHE A 387 -39.15 11.67 6.37
CA PHE A 387 -37.84 12.00 6.95
C PHE A 387 -37.83 13.26 7.85
N ASN A 388 -38.90 14.05 7.86
CA ASN A 388 -38.98 15.26 8.68
C ASN A 388 -39.35 14.96 10.13
N ASP A 389 -40.00 13.83 10.41
CA ASP A 389 -40.24 13.33 11.77
C ASP A 389 -39.05 12.49 12.25
N LYS A 390 -37.98 13.19 12.65
CA LYS A 390 -36.72 12.61 13.06
C LYS A 390 -36.27 13.14 14.41
N VAL A 391 -35.76 12.26 15.28
CA VAL A 391 -35.26 12.62 16.60
C VAL A 391 -33.73 12.61 16.58
N LEU A 392 -33.09 13.69 17.02
CA LEU A 392 -31.63 13.75 17.19
C LEU A 392 -31.23 12.85 18.37
N VAL A 393 -30.40 11.85 18.11
CA VAL A 393 -29.97 10.87 19.12
C VAL A 393 -28.49 10.95 19.46
N ALA A 394 -27.65 11.44 18.54
CA ALA A 394 -26.23 11.61 18.77
C ALA A 394 -25.65 12.76 17.95
N ARG A 395 -24.55 13.35 18.42
CA ARG A 395 -23.68 14.22 17.63
C ARG A 395 -22.24 14.09 18.10
N GLY A 396 -21.26 14.36 17.26
CA GLY A 396 -19.86 14.27 17.64
C GLY A 396 -18.91 14.50 16.47
N THR A 397 -17.64 14.21 16.70
CA THR A 397 -16.56 14.31 15.70
C THR A 397 -15.84 12.97 15.60
N VAL A 398 -15.58 12.53 14.37
CA VAL A 398 -14.75 11.36 14.07
C VAL A 398 -13.39 11.88 13.61
N GLU A 399 -12.34 11.60 14.39
CA GLU A 399 -10.98 12.08 14.11
C GLU A 399 -10.45 11.52 12.77
N ASN A 400 -10.70 10.24 12.48
CA ASN A 400 -10.13 9.53 11.34
C ASN A 400 -11.20 9.13 10.32
N ALA A 401 -10.85 9.19 9.04
CA ALA A 401 -11.61 8.53 7.99
C ALA A 401 -11.63 7.00 8.20
N GLY A 402 -12.52 6.30 7.49
CA GLY A 402 -12.66 4.85 7.54
C GLY A 402 -14.06 4.41 7.92
N TYR A 403 -14.23 3.70 9.03
CA TYR A 403 -15.54 3.25 9.52
C TYR A 403 -15.67 3.54 11.02
N THR A 404 -16.86 3.94 11.46
CA THR A 404 -17.17 4.11 12.88
C THR A 404 -18.56 3.59 13.22
N THR A 405 -18.76 3.16 14.47
CA THR A 405 -20.05 2.82 15.06
C THR A 405 -20.32 3.72 16.25
N VAL A 406 -21.41 4.47 16.20
CA VAL A 406 -21.83 5.42 17.22
C VAL A 406 -22.97 4.82 18.04
N LYS A 407 -22.83 4.85 19.37
CA LYS A 407 -23.85 4.41 20.34
C LYS A 407 -24.63 5.61 20.88
N PHE A 408 -25.91 5.43 21.15
CA PHE A 408 -26.80 6.46 21.69
C PHE A 408 -27.95 5.86 22.50
N ASN A 409 -28.78 6.72 23.09
CA ASN A 409 -29.94 6.30 23.87
C ASN A 409 -30.95 5.55 23.00
N ALA A 410 -31.29 4.34 23.43
CA ALA A 410 -32.12 3.42 22.65
C ALA A 410 -33.46 4.03 22.24
N GLN A 411 -33.83 3.91 20.97
CA GLN A 411 -35.10 4.35 20.42
C GLN A 411 -35.98 3.13 20.10
N LYS A 412 -37.23 3.14 20.57
CA LYS A 412 -38.18 2.04 20.37
C LYS A 412 -38.75 2.06 18.95
N ILE A 413 -38.72 0.91 18.29
CA ILE A 413 -39.33 0.65 16.98
C ILE A 413 -40.43 -0.38 17.17
N ASN A 414 -41.68 -0.03 16.85
CA ASN A 414 -42.81 -0.94 17.04
C ASN A 414 -42.82 -2.04 15.96
N ALA A 415 -43.31 -3.24 16.31
CA ALA A 415 -43.55 -4.30 15.33
C ALA A 415 -44.37 -3.79 14.14
N GLY A 416 -43.96 -4.14 12.92
CA GLY A 416 -44.58 -3.69 11.68
C GLY A 416 -44.09 -2.33 11.17
N ALA A 417 -43.35 -1.56 11.97
CA ALA A 417 -42.84 -0.25 11.55
C ALA A 417 -41.60 -0.38 10.66
N TYR A 418 -41.51 0.50 9.66
CA TYR A 418 -40.26 0.84 8.99
C TYR A 418 -39.54 1.92 9.80
N PHE A 419 -38.22 1.94 9.77
CA PHE A 419 -37.42 2.94 10.49
C PHE A 419 -36.25 3.41 9.62
N ALA A 420 -35.73 4.59 9.94
CA ALA A 420 -34.65 5.23 9.21
C ALA A 420 -33.62 5.85 10.17
N PRO A 421 -32.40 5.30 10.27
CA PRO A 421 -31.25 6.07 10.75
C PRO A 421 -30.88 7.13 9.71
N ILE A 422 -30.63 8.35 10.16
CA ILE A 422 -30.34 9.50 9.31
C ILE A 422 -29.04 10.11 9.81
N VAL A 423 -28.07 10.28 8.92
CA VAL A 423 -26.78 10.89 9.26
C VAL A 423 -26.64 12.19 8.48
N LYS A 424 -26.35 13.26 9.20
CA LYS A 424 -25.76 14.48 8.65
C LYS A 424 -24.27 14.40 8.89
N LEU A 425 -23.47 14.46 7.83
CA LEU A 425 -22.02 14.44 7.94
C LEU A 425 -21.44 15.71 7.34
N THR A 426 -20.60 16.40 8.10
CA THR A 426 -19.82 17.55 7.66
C THR A 426 -18.34 17.17 7.63
N THR A 427 -17.70 17.30 6.48
CA THR A 427 -16.28 16.98 6.25
C THR A 427 -15.49 18.25 5.96
N PRO A 428 -14.78 18.83 6.96
CA PRO A 428 -13.97 20.02 6.77
C PRO A 428 -12.94 19.86 5.66
N GLY A 429 -12.88 20.82 4.74
CA GLY A 429 -11.94 20.83 3.61
C GLY A 429 -12.23 19.79 2.52
N TYR A 430 -13.35 19.06 2.59
CA TYR A 430 -13.68 18.00 1.64
C TYR A 430 -15.17 18.04 1.25
N SER A 431 -15.47 18.13 -0.06
CA SER A 431 -16.84 18.40 -0.54
C SER A 431 -17.65 17.15 -0.92
N TYR A 432 -17.22 15.95 -0.51
CA TYR A 432 -17.93 14.70 -0.83
C TYR A 432 -18.28 13.87 0.42
N PRO A 433 -19.04 14.44 1.38
CA PRO A 433 -19.30 13.82 2.69
C PRO A 433 -20.15 12.56 2.67
N ILE A 434 -20.88 12.24 1.60
CA ILE A 434 -21.83 11.12 1.58
C ILE A 434 -21.12 9.86 1.06
N PRO A 435 -20.85 8.85 1.90
CA PRO A 435 -20.23 7.59 1.49
C PRO A 435 -21.25 6.69 0.78
N ILE A 436 -20.90 6.14 -0.37
CA ILE A 436 -21.78 5.22 -1.11
C ILE A 436 -21.04 3.95 -1.54
N GLU A 437 -21.78 2.86 -1.55
CA GLU A 437 -21.46 1.68 -2.34
C GLU A 437 -21.97 1.94 -3.76
N SER A 438 -21.16 1.63 -4.75
CA SER A 438 -21.53 1.72 -6.15
C SER A 438 -20.86 0.62 -6.97
N MET A 439 -21.49 0.26 -8.08
CA MET A 439 -21.00 -0.74 -8.99
C MET A 439 -19.73 -0.27 -9.72
N ILE A 440 -18.63 -1.02 -9.55
CA ILE A 440 -17.36 -0.80 -10.25
C ILE A 440 -16.93 -2.14 -10.84
N TYR A 441 -16.90 -2.24 -12.16
CA TYR A 441 -16.55 -3.50 -12.82
C TYR A 441 -15.11 -3.91 -12.53
N GLY A 442 -14.92 -5.14 -12.02
CA GLY A 442 -13.60 -5.66 -11.63
C GLY A 442 -13.19 -5.31 -10.21
N TYR A 443 -14.09 -4.73 -9.41
CA TYR A 443 -13.91 -4.48 -7.98
C TYR A 443 -15.20 -4.76 -7.20
N SER A 444 -16.27 -4.00 -7.47
CA SER A 444 -17.55 -4.05 -6.75
C SER A 444 -18.74 -4.28 -7.68
N SER A 445 -18.57 -5.07 -8.74
CA SER A 445 -19.63 -5.32 -9.73
C SER A 445 -20.88 -5.98 -9.14
N ARG A 446 -20.77 -6.55 -7.94
CA ARG A 446 -21.85 -7.18 -7.18
C ARG A 446 -22.68 -6.22 -6.33
N ALA A 447 -22.35 -4.93 -6.28
CA ALA A 447 -23.20 -3.92 -5.62
C ALA A 447 -24.61 -3.94 -6.24
N ARG A 448 -25.64 -3.87 -5.40
CA ARG A 448 -27.05 -3.88 -5.81
C ARG A 448 -27.79 -2.83 -5.00
N ALA A 449 -28.72 -2.14 -5.64
CA ALA A 449 -29.62 -1.21 -4.96
C ALA A 449 -31.01 -1.30 -5.58
N GLY A 450 -32.02 -1.28 -4.72
CA GLY A 450 -33.42 -1.15 -5.09
C GLY A 450 -33.91 0.28 -4.85
N TYR A 451 -34.98 0.66 -5.54
CA TYR A 451 -35.71 1.89 -5.22
C TYR A 451 -36.20 1.88 -3.78
N ASN A 452 -36.29 3.07 -3.19
CA ASN A 452 -36.71 3.31 -1.81
C ASN A 452 -35.82 2.68 -0.72
N GLN A 453 -34.56 2.33 -1.02
CA GLN A 453 -33.61 1.83 -0.03
C GLN A 453 -32.78 2.95 0.60
N SER A 454 -32.04 3.68 -0.24
CA SER A 454 -31.11 4.73 0.15
C SER A 454 -31.59 6.10 -0.28
N PHE A 455 -31.46 7.08 0.59
CA PHE A 455 -31.86 8.45 0.33
C PHE A 455 -30.75 9.42 0.72
N ILE A 456 -30.66 10.51 -0.03
CA ILE A 456 -29.70 11.60 0.20
C ILE A 456 -30.42 12.95 0.23
N SER A 457 -29.81 13.93 0.90
CA SER A 457 -30.33 15.29 0.99
C SER A 457 -29.19 16.29 1.21
N ASN A 458 -29.37 17.52 0.72
CA ASN A 458 -28.46 18.64 0.98
C ASN A 458 -28.84 19.40 2.27
N ASP A 459 -30.13 19.48 2.58
CA ASP A 459 -30.69 20.34 3.64
C ASP A 459 -31.30 19.56 4.81
N GLY A 460 -31.47 18.24 4.68
CA GLY A 460 -32.10 17.37 5.67
C GLY A 460 -33.63 17.41 5.66
N TYR A 461 -34.24 18.13 4.72
CA TYR A 461 -35.69 18.30 4.56
C TYR A 461 -36.20 17.76 3.23
N ASN A 462 -35.47 18.01 2.14
CA ASN A 462 -35.78 17.55 0.80
C ASN A 462 -34.90 16.34 0.47
N TRP A 463 -35.53 15.18 0.26
CA TRP A 463 -34.84 13.90 0.10
C TRP A 463 -35.01 13.33 -1.29
N SER A 464 -33.95 12.73 -1.82
CA SER A 464 -33.94 12.05 -3.13
C SER A 464 -33.53 10.59 -2.97
N ASP A 465 -34.24 9.70 -3.66
CA ASP A 465 -33.89 8.28 -3.76
C ASP A 465 -32.60 8.12 -4.59
N LEU A 466 -31.55 7.58 -3.97
CA LEU A 466 -30.25 7.42 -4.60
C LEU A 466 -30.31 6.47 -5.81
N ALA A 467 -31.12 5.41 -5.77
CA ALA A 467 -31.15 4.38 -6.81
C ALA A 467 -31.84 4.85 -8.11
N ARG A 468 -32.75 5.83 -8.01
CA ARG A 468 -33.30 6.55 -9.19
C ARG A 468 -32.20 7.26 -9.98
N ASN A 469 -31.14 7.62 -9.27
CA ASN A 469 -30.15 8.54 -9.75
C ASN A 469 -28.84 7.85 -10.11
N ARG A 470 -28.50 6.83 -9.33
CA ARG A 470 -27.36 5.97 -9.54
C ARG A 470 -27.84 4.56 -9.31
N SER A 471 -28.13 3.87 -10.41
CA SER A 471 -28.51 2.48 -10.36
C SER A 471 -27.42 1.68 -9.62
N ASN A 472 -27.85 0.76 -8.76
CA ASN A 472 -26.97 -0.07 -7.94
C ASN A 472 -26.08 0.71 -6.95
N ALA A 473 -26.52 1.87 -6.47
CA ALA A 473 -25.85 2.60 -5.40
C ALA A 473 -26.66 2.68 -4.11
N ASN A 474 -26.02 2.37 -2.99
CA ASN A 474 -26.57 2.52 -1.65
C ASN A 474 -25.66 3.38 -0.78
N VAL A 475 -26.22 4.13 0.18
CA VAL A 475 -25.41 4.85 1.15
C VAL A 475 -24.81 3.87 2.16
N CYS A 476 -23.56 4.10 2.57
CA CYS A 476 -22.84 3.20 3.47
C CYS A 476 -23.23 3.45 4.92
N LEU A 477 -24.43 3.03 5.28
CA LEU A 477 -25.08 3.26 6.55
C LEU A 477 -25.73 1.97 7.07
N LYS A 478 -25.40 1.63 8.31
CA LYS A 478 -25.86 0.42 8.99
C LYS A 478 -26.60 0.78 10.27
N ALA A 479 -27.68 0.07 10.56
CA ALA A 479 -28.37 0.14 11.86
C ALA A 479 -28.19 -1.16 12.63
N PHE A 480 -28.03 -1.03 13.94
CA PHE A 480 -27.96 -2.18 14.84
C PHE A 480 -29.14 -2.13 15.79
N THR A 481 -29.95 -3.20 15.78
CA THR A 481 -31.18 -3.28 16.57
C THR A 481 -31.16 -4.49 17.47
N LYS A 482 -31.85 -4.43 18.60
CA LYS A 482 -32.09 -5.59 19.49
C LYS A 482 -33.55 -5.65 19.91
N PRO A 483 -34.04 -6.78 20.47
CA PRO A 483 -35.37 -6.82 21.09
C PRO A 483 -35.57 -5.68 22.09
N TYR A 484 -36.76 -5.09 22.09
CA TYR A 484 -37.10 -4.06 23.07
C TYR A 484 -37.27 -4.70 24.45
N SER A 485 -36.54 -4.19 25.45
CA SER A 485 -36.49 -4.73 26.80
C SER A 485 -37.51 -4.12 27.78
N GLY A 486 -38.34 -3.16 27.35
CA GLY A 486 -39.38 -2.55 28.20
C GLY A 486 -38.93 -1.40 29.11
N VAL A 487 -37.64 -1.04 29.09
CA VAL A 487 -37.05 0.05 29.90
C VAL A 487 -36.21 0.92 28.98
N ASN A 488 -36.41 2.24 28.98
CA ASN A 488 -35.43 3.16 28.41
C ASN A 488 -34.22 3.16 29.35
N PRO A 489 -33.03 2.70 28.95
CA PRO A 489 -31.86 2.79 29.83
C PRO A 489 -31.59 4.26 30.12
N THR A 490 -31.51 4.62 31.40
CA THR A 490 -30.91 5.87 31.84
C THR A 490 -29.47 5.95 31.30
N PRO A 491 -28.98 7.13 30.90
CA PRO A 491 -27.62 7.27 30.37
C PRO A 491 -26.60 6.69 31.35
N ASP A 492 -25.68 5.88 30.84
CA ASP A 492 -24.41 5.68 31.50
C ASP A 492 -23.71 7.05 31.53
N PRO A 493 -23.34 7.62 32.69
CA PRO A 493 -22.49 8.80 32.71
C PRO A 493 -21.17 8.47 32.02
N GLU A 494 -20.61 9.45 31.30
CA GLU A 494 -19.32 9.33 30.62
C GLU A 494 -18.20 8.79 31.53
N PRO A 495 -17.12 8.21 30.94
CA PRO A 495 -16.09 7.49 31.67
C PRO A 495 -15.38 8.43 32.66
N VAL A 496 -15.58 8.19 33.95
CA VAL A 496 -14.67 8.65 34.99
C VAL A 496 -13.57 7.60 35.11
N ASP A 497 -12.32 8.06 34.96
CA ASP A 497 -11.08 7.34 35.23
C ASP A 497 -11.17 6.63 36.61
N PRO A 498 -10.74 5.35 36.75
CA PRO A 498 -11.07 4.56 37.92
C PRO A 498 -10.19 4.96 39.09
N THR A 499 -10.83 5.29 40.21
CA THR A 499 -10.24 5.03 41.53
C THR A 499 -11.08 3.95 42.21
N PRO A 500 -10.46 2.86 42.70
CA PRO A 500 -11.18 1.78 43.34
C PRO A 500 -11.38 2.09 44.83
N GLN A 501 -12.55 1.75 45.41
CA GLN A 501 -12.73 0.69 46.42
C GLN A 501 -14.19 0.64 46.97
N PRO A 502 -14.57 -0.30 47.85
CA PRO A 502 -15.52 -1.39 47.55
C PRO A 502 -16.83 -1.31 48.36
N ASP A 503 -17.83 -2.15 48.08
CA ASP A 503 -18.89 -2.43 49.07
C ASP A 503 -19.42 -3.87 49.01
N VAL A 504 -19.87 -4.33 50.18
CA VAL A 504 -20.29 -5.68 50.60
C VAL A 504 -21.83 -5.86 50.44
N PRO A 505 -22.39 -7.10 50.32
CA PRO A 505 -23.70 -7.35 49.68
C PRO A 505 -24.85 -7.81 50.63
N GLU A 506 -26.07 -7.86 50.08
CA GLU A 506 -27.34 -8.44 50.63
C GLU A 506 -27.94 -9.47 49.61
N PRO A 507 -28.85 -10.40 49.98
CA PRO A 507 -28.65 -11.84 49.80
C PRO A 507 -29.62 -12.54 48.82
N ASN A 508 -29.25 -13.77 48.42
CA ASN A 508 -29.89 -14.72 47.48
C ASN A 508 -29.61 -14.55 45.98
N GLN A 509 -28.45 -14.00 45.64
CA GLN A 509 -27.86 -14.07 44.31
C GLN A 509 -26.86 -15.25 44.24
N GLU A 510 -26.78 -15.98 43.12
CA GLU A 510 -25.72 -16.98 42.91
C GLU A 510 -24.36 -16.28 42.99
N ILE A 511 -23.60 -16.58 44.04
CA ILE A 511 -22.36 -15.88 44.33
C ILE A 511 -21.23 -16.57 43.56
N ARG A 512 -20.79 -15.96 42.47
CA ARG A 512 -19.72 -16.51 41.63
C ARG A 512 -18.34 -16.12 42.14
N VAL A 513 -17.36 -16.98 41.90
CA VAL A 513 -15.95 -16.67 42.21
C VAL A 513 -15.53 -15.46 41.39
N ASN A 514 -15.07 -14.40 42.08
CA ASN A 514 -14.57 -13.17 41.46
C ASN A 514 -13.07 -12.93 41.73
N LYS A 515 -12.47 -13.69 42.65
CA LYS A 515 -11.04 -13.62 42.98
C LYS A 515 -10.51 -14.99 43.41
N ILE A 516 -9.28 -15.32 43.03
CA ILE A 516 -8.53 -16.47 43.56
C ILE A 516 -7.29 -15.91 44.25
N VAL A 517 -7.01 -16.36 45.46
CA VAL A 517 -5.78 -16.05 46.20
C VAL A 517 -4.98 -17.33 46.35
N VAL A 518 -3.70 -17.27 46.01
CA VAL A 518 -2.73 -18.36 46.15
C VAL A 518 -1.83 -18.07 47.35
N SER A 519 -1.34 -19.11 48.03
CA SER A 519 -0.47 -18.96 49.21
C SER A 519 0.88 -18.31 48.88
N GLU A 520 1.42 -18.58 47.70
CA GLU A 520 2.66 -18.02 47.15
C GLU A 520 2.52 -17.82 45.64
N ASP A 521 3.08 -16.74 45.09
CA ASP A 521 3.04 -16.41 43.66
C ASP A 521 4.40 -16.63 42.96
N ASN A 522 5.44 -16.99 43.71
CA ASN A 522 6.76 -17.33 43.19
C ASN A 522 7.44 -18.39 44.07
N ILE A 523 7.70 -19.58 43.52
CA ILE A 523 8.26 -20.72 44.22
C ILE A 523 9.53 -21.20 43.50
N THR A 524 10.59 -21.47 44.26
CA THR A 524 11.77 -22.16 43.75
C THR A 524 11.82 -23.58 44.31
N LEU A 525 11.91 -24.57 43.42
CA LEU A 525 11.97 -25.99 43.76
C LEU A 525 13.20 -26.62 43.11
N LYS A 526 13.81 -27.62 43.75
CA LYS A 526 14.81 -28.46 43.07
C LYS A 526 14.11 -29.52 42.22
N GLN A 527 14.75 -29.94 41.15
CA GLN A 527 14.22 -30.99 40.28
C GLN A 527 13.92 -32.26 41.09
N GLY A 528 12.70 -32.77 40.97
CA GLY A 528 12.21 -33.93 41.72
C GLY A 528 11.44 -33.58 42.99
N GLU A 529 11.58 -32.35 43.52
CA GLU A 529 10.78 -31.87 44.65
C GLU A 529 9.34 -31.60 44.21
N ASP A 530 8.41 -31.82 45.12
CA ASP A 530 7.03 -31.37 45.02
C ASP A 530 6.69 -30.42 46.15
N THR A 531 5.71 -29.56 45.89
CA THR A 531 5.13 -28.69 46.90
C THR A 531 3.65 -28.56 46.65
N GLN A 532 2.89 -28.34 47.72
CA GLN A 532 1.47 -28.05 47.61
C GLN A 532 1.29 -26.53 47.61
N ILE A 533 0.56 -26.04 46.61
CA ILE A 533 0.07 -24.67 46.62
C ILE A 533 -1.39 -24.66 47.05
N ASP A 534 -1.69 -23.91 48.10
CA ASP A 534 -3.06 -23.68 48.53
C ASP A 534 -3.63 -22.49 47.74
N ALA A 535 -4.81 -22.69 47.15
CA ALA A 535 -5.58 -21.62 46.53
C ALA A 535 -7.00 -21.57 47.10
N LYS A 536 -7.45 -20.36 47.41
CA LYS A 536 -8.81 -20.10 47.90
C LYS A 536 -9.57 -19.21 46.92
N ALA A 537 -10.78 -19.64 46.58
CA ALA A 537 -11.73 -18.89 45.78
C ALA A 537 -12.58 -17.96 46.65
N TYR A 538 -12.72 -16.71 46.23
CA TYR A 538 -13.48 -15.66 46.90
C TYR A 538 -14.61 -15.11 46.01
N PRO A 539 -15.71 -14.59 46.61
CA PRO A 539 -15.94 -14.51 48.06
C PRO A 539 -16.18 -15.90 48.68
N GLU A 540 -15.89 -16.08 49.99
CA GLU A 540 -15.93 -17.42 50.62
C GLU A 540 -17.32 -18.05 50.65
N ASN A 541 -18.39 -17.31 50.41
CA ASN A 541 -19.74 -17.83 50.26
C ASN A 541 -20.10 -18.15 48.79
N ALA A 542 -19.13 -18.18 47.88
CA ALA A 542 -19.36 -18.54 46.48
C ALA A 542 -19.97 -19.94 46.34
N THR A 543 -20.94 -20.09 45.45
CA THR A 543 -21.71 -21.34 45.26
C THR A 543 -20.92 -22.44 44.56
N ASN A 544 -19.98 -22.11 43.67
CA ASN A 544 -19.10 -23.06 42.99
C ASN A 544 -17.63 -22.63 43.08
N LYS A 545 -16.88 -23.25 44.00
CA LYS A 545 -15.48 -22.90 44.32
C LYS A 545 -14.45 -23.81 43.68
N ILE A 546 -14.85 -24.67 42.73
CA ILE A 546 -13.92 -25.63 42.11
C ILE A 546 -12.83 -24.86 41.37
N LEU A 547 -11.57 -25.20 41.65
CA LEU A 547 -10.40 -24.63 41.00
C LEU A 547 -9.79 -25.66 40.06
N MET A 548 -9.39 -25.20 38.88
CA MET A 548 -8.71 -25.99 37.86
C MET A 548 -7.28 -25.50 37.70
N TRP A 549 -6.35 -26.43 37.68
CA TRP A 549 -4.93 -26.14 37.61
C TRP A 549 -4.36 -26.54 36.24
N SER A 550 -3.36 -25.80 35.78
CA SER A 550 -2.63 -26.14 34.56
C SER A 550 -1.22 -25.56 34.61
N SER A 551 -0.27 -26.25 33.99
CA SER A 551 1.11 -25.76 33.83
C SER A 551 1.34 -25.25 32.42
N SER A 552 2.01 -24.10 32.28
CA SER A 552 2.43 -23.53 31.00
C SER A 552 3.50 -24.38 30.31
N ASN A 553 4.22 -25.22 31.06
CA ASN A 553 5.18 -26.17 30.53
C ASN A 553 5.27 -27.39 31.46
N THR A 554 4.47 -28.40 31.16
CA THR A 554 4.40 -29.67 31.91
C THR A 554 5.69 -30.49 31.86
N ASN A 555 6.70 -30.10 31.07
CA ASN A 555 8.03 -30.70 31.14
C ASN A 555 8.87 -30.07 32.26
N ILE A 556 8.68 -28.79 32.58
CA ILE A 556 9.48 -28.10 33.63
C ILE A 556 8.88 -28.37 35.00
N CYS A 557 7.58 -28.14 35.16
CA CYS A 557 6.85 -28.59 36.33
C CYS A 557 5.40 -28.94 35.98
N SER A 558 4.86 -29.98 36.61
CA SER A 558 3.47 -30.39 36.45
C SER A 558 2.65 -30.00 37.67
N ILE A 559 1.34 -29.89 37.52
CA ILE A 559 0.41 -29.67 38.62
C ILE A 559 -0.79 -30.59 38.48
N ASN A 560 -1.23 -31.18 39.60
CA ASN A 560 -2.44 -31.99 39.64
C ASN A 560 -3.67 -31.16 40.07
N ASN A 561 -4.85 -31.76 40.05
CA ASN A 561 -6.09 -31.06 40.39
C ASN A 561 -6.21 -30.68 41.88
N GLU A 562 -5.30 -31.16 42.72
CA GLU A 562 -5.23 -30.86 44.16
C GLU A 562 -4.28 -29.71 44.48
N GLY A 563 -3.61 -29.13 43.47
CA GLY A 563 -2.64 -28.05 43.67
C GLY A 563 -1.23 -28.52 44.02
N ILE A 564 -0.92 -29.82 43.85
CA ILE A 564 0.44 -30.35 44.07
C ILE A 564 1.26 -30.12 42.82
N ILE A 565 2.28 -29.27 42.96
CA ILE A 565 3.25 -28.94 41.93
C ILE A 565 4.43 -29.88 42.06
N LYS A 566 4.78 -30.57 40.97
CA LYS A 566 5.98 -31.41 40.91
C LYS A 566 7.01 -30.79 39.97
N ALA A 567 8.19 -30.49 40.48
CA ALA A 567 9.32 -30.01 39.71
C ALA A 567 9.94 -31.15 38.92
N LEU A 568 9.95 -31.05 37.59
CA LEU A 568 10.32 -32.15 36.69
C LEU A 568 11.68 -31.94 36.03
N TYR A 569 11.95 -30.73 35.51
CA TYR A 569 13.24 -30.37 34.91
C TYR A 569 13.60 -28.91 35.23
N PRO A 570 14.89 -28.58 35.36
CA PRO A 570 15.33 -27.20 35.62
C PRO A 570 14.86 -26.24 34.54
N GLY A 571 14.40 -25.06 34.95
CA GLY A 571 13.81 -24.07 34.06
C GLY A 571 12.68 -23.30 34.73
N GLN A 572 12.03 -22.43 33.96
CA GLN A 572 10.93 -21.61 34.46
C GLN A 572 9.61 -21.97 33.78
N CYS A 573 8.55 -22.12 34.55
CA CYS A 573 7.19 -22.29 34.05
C CYS A 573 6.19 -21.56 34.95
N TYR A 574 4.98 -21.34 34.44
CA TYR A 574 3.89 -20.75 35.19
C TYR A 574 2.81 -21.78 35.44
N ILE A 575 2.37 -21.86 36.69
CA ILE A 575 1.16 -22.58 37.07
C ILE A 575 0.00 -21.60 37.05
N THR A 576 -1.07 -21.97 36.35
CA THR A 576 -2.33 -21.22 36.31
C THR A 576 -3.36 -21.97 37.13
N VAL A 577 -3.95 -21.29 38.11
CA VAL A 577 -5.19 -21.70 38.77
C VAL A 577 -6.34 -20.87 38.25
N LYS A 578 -7.44 -21.50 37.83
CA LYS A 578 -8.64 -20.81 37.33
C LYS A 578 -9.90 -21.36 37.98
N SER A 579 -10.92 -20.53 38.14
CA SER A 579 -12.23 -21.00 38.62
C SER A 579 -12.92 -21.83 37.53
N ALA A 580 -13.46 -23.00 37.90
CA ALA A 580 -14.27 -23.81 36.98
C ALA A 580 -15.61 -23.12 36.62
N ASP A 581 -16.15 -22.34 37.56
CA ASP A 581 -17.39 -21.58 37.41
C ASP A 581 -17.22 -20.32 36.56
N ASN A 582 -16.09 -19.63 36.76
CA ASN A 582 -15.73 -18.44 36.01
C ASN A 582 -14.26 -18.50 35.55
N PRO A 583 -13.97 -19.17 34.40
CA PRO A 583 -12.61 -19.36 33.91
C PRO A 583 -11.83 -18.07 33.57
N ARG A 584 -12.49 -16.89 33.62
CA ARG A 584 -11.85 -15.58 33.49
C ARG A 584 -11.14 -15.13 34.77
N ILE A 585 -11.48 -15.71 35.92
CA ILE A 585 -10.78 -15.48 37.18
C ILE A 585 -9.70 -16.54 37.32
N LEU A 586 -8.45 -16.10 37.19
CA LEU A 586 -7.28 -16.95 37.27
C LEU A 586 -6.12 -16.22 37.94
N GLN A 587 -5.19 -16.97 38.51
CA GLN A 587 -3.95 -16.46 39.10
C GLN A 587 -2.77 -17.27 38.56
N TYR A 588 -1.65 -16.59 38.36
CA TYR A 588 -0.40 -17.20 37.94
C TYR A 588 0.56 -17.32 39.12
N ILE A 589 1.27 -18.44 39.17
CA ILE A 589 2.36 -18.71 40.11
C ILE A 589 3.59 -19.01 39.27
N ARG A 590 4.67 -18.27 39.48
CA ARG A 590 5.95 -18.51 38.83
C ARG A 590 6.67 -19.65 39.55
N ILE A 591 7.09 -20.67 38.81
CA ILE A 591 7.91 -21.77 39.34
C ILE A 591 9.28 -21.72 38.68
N ASN A 592 10.33 -21.66 39.50
CA ASN A 592 11.71 -21.76 39.07
C ASN A 592 12.30 -23.07 39.57
N VAL A 593 12.53 -24.03 38.67
CA VAL A 593 13.11 -25.32 39.01
C VAL A 593 14.62 -25.27 38.86
N THR A 594 15.35 -25.62 39.92
CA THR A 594 16.82 -25.67 39.97
C THR A 594 17.31 -27.11 39.98
N GLU A 595 18.58 -27.34 39.66
CA GLU A 595 19.16 -28.69 39.67
C GLU A 595 19.27 -29.26 41.10
N PRO A 596 19.03 -30.56 41.32
CA PRO A 596 19.22 -31.17 42.63
C PRO A 596 20.72 -31.39 42.87
N GLU A 597 21.19 -31.12 44.08
CA GLU A 597 22.55 -31.45 44.49
C GLU A 597 22.70 -32.97 44.53
N LYS A 598 23.70 -33.53 43.83
CA LYS A 598 23.89 -34.97 43.66
C LYS A 598 24.15 -35.67 45.01
N PRO A 599 23.34 -36.69 45.37
CA PRO A 599 23.80 -37.77 46.22
C PRO A 599 24.08 -39.01 45.37
N ASN A 600 25.10 -39.76 45.80
CA ASN A 600 25.39 -41.14 45.41
C ASN A 600 24.11 -41.99 45.31
N ILE A 601 24.08 -42.93 44.36
CA ILE A 601 23.82 -44.37 44.59
C ILE A 601 23.57 -45.10 43.25
N ASP A 602 24.37 -46.15 43.08
CA ASP A 602 24.10 -47.53 42.64
C ASP A 602 23.05 -47.87 41.56
N ASP A 603 23.51 -48.79 40.71
CA ASP A 603 22.89 -49.39 39.54
C ASP A 603 21.82 -50.42 39.90
N SER A 604 20.65 -50.37 39.26
CA SER A 604 20.01 -51.54 38.63
C SER A 604 18.62 -51.21 38.08
N VAL A 605 18.48 -51.31 36.75
CA VAL A 605 17.56 -52.22 36.03
C VAL A 605 17.56 -51.79 34.56
N ASP A 606 17.88 -52.77 33.73
CA ASP A 606 18.23 -52.67 32.32
C ASP A 606 17.01 -52.65 31.38
N LYS A 607 17.12 -51.91 30.28
CA LYS A 607 16.76 -52.35 28.92
C LYS A 607 17.25 -51.32 27.89
N ASP A 608 18.25 -51.73 27.11
CA ASP A 608 18.87 -51.10 25.93
C ASP A 608 18.02 -50.04 25.22
N VAL A 609 18.20 -48.78 25.61
CA VAL A 609 17.77 -47.63 24.81
C VAL A 609 18.99 -47.03 24.12
N LYS A 610 18.91 -46.86 22.79
CA LYS A 610 19.98 -46.22 22.00
C LYS A 610 19.79 -44.71 21.94
N VAL A 611 20.88 -43.97 21.78
CA VAL A 611 20.81 -42.52 21.59
C VAL A 611 20.02 -42.20 20.32
N GLN A 612 19.06 -41.28 20.43
CA GLN A 612 18.26 -40.76 19.31
C GLN A 612 18.67 -39.35 18.92
N SER A 613 19.12 -38.53 19.86
CA SER A 613 19.63 -37.18 19.58
C SER A 613 20.67 -36.74 20.60
N ILE A 614 21.59 -35.88 20.18
CA ILE A 614 22.51 -35.15 21.08
C ILE A 614 22.07 -33.70 21.08
N ILE A 615 21.93 -33.11 22.26
CA ILE A 615 21.74 -31.68 22.48
C ILE A 615 23.08 -31.11 22.94
N MET A 616 23.51 -30.01 22.34
CA MET A 616 24.75 -29.33 22.70
C MET A 616 24.45 -27.94 23.23
N TYR A 617 25.02 -27.59 24.38
CA TYR A 617 24.91 -26.27 24.97
C TYR A 617 26.30 -25.70 25.29
N PRO A 618 26.62 -24.48 24.84
CA PRO A 618 25.84 -23.69 23.88
C PRO A 618 25.83 -24.32 22.47
N SER A 619 24.71 -24.26 21.75
CA SER A 619 24.63 -24.69 20.34
C SER A 619 25.23 -23.66 19.37
N TYR A 620 25.36 -22.41 19.82
CA TYR A 620 26.12 -21.35 19.16
C TYR A 620 26.83 -20.49 20.21
N LYS A 621 28.11 -20.18 20.00
CA LYS A 621 28.89 -19.31 20.89
C LYS A 621 29.78 -18.38 20.06
N LYS A 622 29.71 -17.09 20.39
CA LYS A 622 30.73 -16.10 20.01
C LYS A 622 31.74 -16.03 21.16
N ALA A 623 33.02 -16.18 20.84
CA ALA A 623 34.14 -16.23 21.78
C ALA A 623 35.33 -15.46 21.20
N LYS A 624 36.34 -15.13 21.99
CA LYS A 624 37.59 -14.50 21.54
C LYS A 624 38.75 -15.51 21.52
N VAL A 625 39.82 -15.22 20.79
CA VAL A 625 41.07 -16.01 20.87
C VAL A 625 41.54 -16.07 22.33
N GLY A 626 41.85 -17.27 22.81
CA GLY A 626 42.22 -17.56 24.19
C GLY A 626 41.06 -17.96 25.11
N ASP A 627 39.81 -17.73 24.70
CA ASP A 627 38.65 -18.14 25.49
C ASP A 627 38.60 -19.66 25.67
N LYS A 628 38.24 -20.07 26.88
CA LYS A 628 38.02 -21.48 27.24
C LYS A 628 36.62 -21.63 27.79
N PHE A 629 35.85 -22.54 27.24
CA PHE A 629 34.50 -22.83 27.74
C PHE A 629 34.15 -24.29 27.51
N ARG A 630 33.27 -24.83 28.37
CA ARG A 630 32.79 -26.19 28.20
C ARG A 630 31.63 -26.23 27.22
N ILE A 631 31.55 -27.32 26.47
CA ILE A 631 30.35 -27.69 25.73
C ILE A 631 29.72 -28.85 26.46
N ASP A 632 28.54 -28.58 27.00
CA ASP A 632 27.72 -29.59 27.65
C ASP A 632 26.94 -30.34 26.59
N THR A 633 26.93 -31.66 26.71
CA THR A 633 26.24 -32.55 25.79
C THR A 633 25.23 -33.38 26.55
N ARG A 634 24.01 -33.42 26.05
CA ARG A 634 22.93 -34.23 26.62
C ARG A 634 22.40 -35.16 25.55
N ILE A 635 22.36 -36.44 25.87
CA ILE A 635 21.78 -37.47 25.02
C ILE A 635 20.30 -37.61 25.33
N LEU A 636 19.49 -37.76 24.30
CA LEU A 636 18.10 -38.17 24.40
C LEU A 636 17.85 -39.48 23.66
N PRO A 637 16.96 -40.34 24.18
CA PRO A 637 16.31 -40.22 25.49
C PRO A 637 17.33 -40.45 26.63
N SER A 638 17.09 -39.85 27.80
CA SER A 638 18.07 -39.81 28.90
C SER A 638 18.36 -41.18 29.52
N ASN A 639 17.56 -42.20 29.20
CA ASN A 639 17.76 -43.60 29.60
C ASN A 639 18.60 -44.40 28.59
N ALA A 640 19.25 -43.75 27.62
CA ALA A 640 20.11 -44.44 26.67
C ALA A 640 21.39 -44.99 27.33
N LYS A 641 21.64 -46.30 27.19
CA LYS A 641 22.65 -47.03 27.98
C LYS A 641 23.98 -47.19 27.22
N ASN A 642 24.65 -46.07 26.98
CA ASN A 642 26.11 -45.90 26.84
C ASN A 642 26.42 -44.52 26.25
N PRO A 643 26.39 -43.44 27.04
CA PRO A 643 26.46 -42.08 26.54
C PRO A 643 27.90 -41.61 26.31
N GLN A 644 28.76 -42.47 25.75
CA GLN A 644 30.12 -42.05 25.43
C GLN A 644 30.05 -41.17 24.17
N ILE A 645 30.06 -39.86 24.39
CA ILE A 645 30.10 -38.83 23.36
C ILE A 645 31.55 -38.41 23.20
N THR A 646 32.07 -38.52 21.98
CA THR A 646 33.31 -37.85 21.63
C THR A 646 33.00 -36.47 21.10
N LEU A 647 33.74 -35.48 21.58
CA LEU A 647 33.77 -34.15 21.00
C LEU A 647 35.02 -34.04 20.16
N GLU A 648 34.85 -33.64 18.91
CA GLU A 648 35.95 -33.30 18.02
C GLU A 648 35.74 -31.89 17.48
N SER A 649 36.83 -31.19 17.21
CA SER A 649 36.77 -29.95 16.47
C SER A 649 36.83 -30.21 14.97
N SER A 650 36.00 -29.52 14.19
CA SER A 650 36.13 -29.54 12.73
C SER A 650 37.40 -28.84 12.23
N ASP A 651 38.06 -28.05 13.09
CA ASP A 651 39.35 -27.42 12.83
C ASP A 651 40.05 -27.09 14.17
N GLU A 652 40.92 -28.00 14.62
CA GLU A 652 41.73 -27.86 15.85
C GLU A 652 42.60 -26.59 15.86
N ASN A 653 42.91 -26.02 14.68
CA ASN A 653 43.65 -24.75 14.61
C ASN A 653 42.78 -23.56 15.03
N ILE A 654 41.47 -23.58 14.81
CA ILE A 654 40.56 -22.48 15.20
C ILE A 654 40.11 -22.66 16.66
N ALA A 655 39.68 -23.86 17.02
CA ALA A 655 39.47 -24.23 18.41
C ALA A 655 39.75 -25.71 18.61
N SER A 656 40.46 -26.09 19.66
CA SER A 656 40.69 -27.49 20.03
C SER A 656 39.71 -27.91 21.13
N VAL A 657 39.42 -29.21 21.22
CA VAL A 657 38.54 -29.74 22.28
C VAL A 657 39.21 -30.87 23.04
N ASN A 658 39.26 -30.76 24.37
CA ASN A 658 39.81 -31.77 25.26
C ASN A 658 38.91 -31.91 26.49
N ASN A 659 38.42 -33.11 26.79
CA ASN A 659 37.53 -33.40 27.94
C ASN A 659 36.34 -32.43 28.08
N SER A 660 35.69 -32.16 26.95
CA SER A 660 34.57 -31.21 26.80
C SER A 660 34.90 -29.74 27.01
N MET A 661 36.18 -29.38 27.17
CA MET A 661 36.66 -28.01 27.18
C MET A 661 37.09 -27.60 25.77
N VAL A 662 36.45 -26.57 25.23
CA VAL A 662 36.84 -25.92 23.98
C VAL A 662 37.83 -24.81 24.30
N VAL A 663 38.97 -24.81 23.61
CA VAL A 663 39.99 -23.76 23.70
C VAL A 663 40.04 -23.06 22.35
N CYS A 664 39.71 -21.78 22.31
CA CYS A 664 39.73 -20.97 21.10
C CYS A 664 41.16 -20.56 20.77
N ASN A 665 41.76 -21.18 19.76
CA ASN A 665 43.18 -21.03 19.43
C ASN A 665 43.44 -19.91 18.42
N ASN A 666 42.60 -19.79 17.38
CA ASN A 666 42.74 -18.78 16.33
C ASN A 666 41.36 -18.28 15.87
N PRO A 667 41.26 -17.08 15.29
CA PRO A 667 39.99 -16.54 14.80
C PRO A 667 39.44 -17.37 13.66
N GLY A 668 38.12 -17.55 13.64
CA GLY A 668 37.47 -18.35 12.62
C GLY A 668 36.14 -18.93 13.06
N LYS A 669 35.49 -19.65 12.15
CA LYS A 669 34.27 -20.40 12.43
C LYS A 669 34.63 -21.88 12.48
N VAL A 670 34.32 -22.53 13.60
CA VAL A 670 34.61 -23.93 13.81
C VAL A 670 33.39 -24.62 14.39
N LYS A 671 33.15 -25.87 13.98
CA LYS A 671 32.11 -26.70 14.57
C LYS A 671 32.77 -27.59 15.60
N ILE A 672 32.24 -27.59 16.81
CA ILE A 672 32.54 -28.67 17.75
C ILE A 672 31.45 -29.71 17.57
N ILE A 673 31.84 -30.91 17.16
CA ILE A 673 30.95 -31.98 16.75
C ILE A 673 30.92 -33.01 17.87
N ALA A 674 29.72 -33.28 18.39
CA ALA A 674 29.45 -34.37 19.31
C ALA A 674 29.03 -35.61 18.51
N LYS A 675 29.70 -36.74 18.71
CA LYS A 675 29.34 -38.03 18.10
C LYS A 675 29.12 -39.09 19.17
N THR A 676 28.07 -39.87 19.03
CA THR A 676 27.82 -41.05 19.86
C THR A 676 28.80 -42.19 19.51
N THR A 677 29.31 -42.90 20.51
CA THR A 677 30.15 -44.11 20.31
C THR A 677 29.43 -45.42 20.62
N ASP A 678 28.14 -45.38 20.98
CA ASP A 678 27.27 -46.54 21.24
C ASP A 678 26.79 -47.28 19.97
N GLY A 679 27.28 -46.86 18.80
CA GLY A 679 26.85 -47.40 17.50
C GLY A 679 25.51 -46.85 16.98
N SER A 680 24.91 -45.84 17.61
CA SER A 680 23.71 -45.17 17.08
C SER A 680 23.97 -44.24 15.88
N ASN A 681 25.23 -43.89 15.61
CA ASN A 681 25.66 -42.94 14.56
C ASN A 681 24.99 -41.56 14.64
N VAL A 682 24.55 -41.14 15.82
CA VAL A 682 23.96 -39.81 16.04
C VAL A 682 25.08 -38.79 16.23
N SER A 683 24.98 -37.68 15.50
CA SER A 683 25.89 -36.55 15.66
C SER A 683 25.13 -35.23 15.71
N ASN A 684 25.61 -34.29 16.51
CA ASN A 684 25.17 -32.90 16.47
C ASN A 684 26.39 -31.98 16.56
N PHE A 685 26.24 -30.69 16.29
CA PHE A 685 27.34 -29.74 16.39
C PHE A 685 26.94 -28.43 17.05
N ALA A 686 27.89 -27.83 17.76
CA ALA A 686 27.83 -26.45 18.19
C ALA A 686 28.66 -25.57 17.25
N ALA A 687 28.11 -24.45 16.83
CA ALA A 687 28.82 -23.49 15.97
C ALA A 687 29.56 -22.46 16.83
N ILE A 688 30.89 -22.48 16.78
CA ILE A 688 31.75 -21.55 17.51
C ILE A 688 32.30 -20.52 16.53
N TYR A 689 32.17 -19.25 16.89
CA TYR A 689 32.80 -18.14 16.19
C TYR A 689 33.83 -17.49 17.11
N VAL A 690 35.11 -17.66 16.77
CA VAL A 690 36.24 -17.08 17.48
C VAL A 690 36.60 -15.75 16.85
N GLU A 691 36.52 -14.69 17.65
CA GLU A 691 36.84 -13.32 17.33
C GLU A 691 38.31 -13.02 17.64
N GLY A 692 38.97 -12.34 16.70
CA GLY A 692 40.34 -11.87 16.83
C GLY A 692 40.93 -11.55 15.46
N ASP A 693 42.08 -10.89 15.44
CA ASP A 693 42.85 -10.67 14.22
C ASP A 693 43.54 -11.98 13.81
N SER A 694 43.38 -12.38 12.55
CA SER A 694 43.95 -13.63 12.03
C SER A 694 45.47 -13.66 12.28
N PRO A 695 46.06 -14.77 12.77
CA PRO A 695 47.50 -14.91 12.82
C PRO A 695 48.05 -14.71 11.43
N GLU A 696 49.02 -13.80 11.31
CA GLU A 696 49.75 -13.62 10.08
C GLU A 696 50.40 -14.94 9.67
N SER A 697 50.18 -15.35 8.43
CA SER A 697 50.94 -16.43 7.86
C SER A 697 51.28 -16.18 6.39
N LYS A 698 52.57 -15.97 6.21
CA LYS A 698 53.44 -16.13 5.05
C LYS A 698 52.84 -16.79 3.79
N ASN A 699 52.89 -16.00 2.71
CA ASN A 699 53.38 -16.32 1.36
C ASN A 699 52.52 -17.24 0.46
N ALA A 700 51.48 -16.66 -0.16
CA ALA A 700 51.19 -16.63 -1.61
C ALA A 700 49.70 -16.33 -1.84
N VAL A 701 49.34 -15.38 -2.72
CA VAL A 701 47.94 -15.06 -3.03
C VAL A 701 47.39 -16.04 -4.06
N ASN A 702 46.26 -16.70 -3.78
CA ASN A 702 45.56 -17.62 -4.67
C ASN A 702 44.17 -17.06 -5.00
N ILE A 703 43.79 -17.04 -6.29
CA ILE A 703 42.51 -16.47 -6.77
C ILE A 703 41.64 -17.55 -7.39
N LYS A 704 40.51 -17.87 -6.74
CA LYS A 704 39.45 -18.67 -7.36
C LYS A 704 38.31 -17.75 -7.80
N SER A 705 38.09 -17.64 -9.10
CA SER A 705 37.03 -16.81 -9.67
C SER A 705 35.92 -17.66 -10.28
N ASN A 706 34.72 -17.09 -10.35
CA ASN A 706 33.57 -17.68 -11.03
C ASN A 706 32.75 -16.58 -11.69
N VAL A 707 32.42 -16.78 -12.95
CA VAL A 707 31.44 -15.93 -13.64
C VAL A 707 30.06 -16.52 -13.43
N TYR A 708 29.12 -15.67 -13.01
CA TYR A 708 27.77 -16.13 -12.68
C TYR A 708 27.03 -16.70 -13.89
N ARG A 709 27.16 -16.06 -15.05
CA ARG A 709 26.65 -16.56 -16.33
C ARG A 709 27.75 -16.53 -17.38
N SER A 710 28.04 -17.67 -17.99
CA SER A 710 29.01 -17.78 -19.09
C SER A 710 28.54 -17.09 -20.38
N SER A 711 27.24 -16.81 -20.51
CA SER A 711 26.69 -15.97 -21.57
C SER A 711 25.44 -15.19 -21.11
N ILE A 712 25.30 -13.96 -21.59
CA ILE A 712 24.13 -13.09 -21.38
C ILE A 712 23.74 -12.37 -22.68
N SER A 713 22.60 -11.66 -22.70
CA SER A 713 22.25 -10.75 -23.80
C SER A 713 22.51 -9.29 -23.44
N ILE A 714 22.78 -8.43 -24.43
CA ILE A 714 22.88 -6.98 -24.24
C ILE A 714 21.65 -6.46 -23.48
N GLY A 715 21.89 -5.61 -22.47
CA GLY A 715 20.84 -5.09 -21.59
C GLY A 715 20.57 -5.93 -20.35
N ASN A 716 21.28 -7.05 -20.14
CA ASN A 716 21.27 -7.81 -18.90
C ASN A 716 22.55 -7.59 -18.09
N THR A 717 22.51 -7.86 -16.79
CA THR A 717 23.65 -7.77 -15.88
C THR A 717 24.38 -9.11 -15.75
N ASN A 718 25.66 -9.06 -15.36
CA ASN A 718 26.44 -10.25 -15.00
C ASN A 718 27.33 -9.95 -13.79
N ASN A 719 27.74 -10.99 -13.08
CA ASN A 719 28.57 -10.84 -11.88
C ASN A 719 29.77 -11.77 -11.94
N ILE A 720 30.87 -11.33 -11.33
CA ILE A 720 32.09 -12.14 -11.19
C ILE A 720 32.44 -12.16 -9.71
N SER A 721 32.46 -13.36 -9.12
CA SER A 721 32.95 -13.55 -7.76
C SER A 721 34.42 -13.97 -7.78
N ALA A 722 35.21 -13.47 -6.84
CA ALA A 722 36.57 -13.92 -6.58
C ALA A 722 36.73 -14.30 -5.10
N ILE A 723 37.40 -15.41 -4.84
CA ILE A 723 37.81 -15.86 -3.50
C ILE A 723 39.33 -15.84 -3.46
N ILE A 724 39.87 -15.05 -2.53
CA ILE A 724 41.29 -14.82 -2.32
C ILE A 724 41.73 -15.58 -1.09
N THR A 725 42.69 -16.46 -1.28
CA THR A 725 43.25 -17.30 -0.23
C THR A 725 44.77 -17.22 -0.21
N ASP A 726 45.41 -17.62 0.88
CA ASP A 726 46.85 -17.78 0.94
C ASP A 726 47.31 -19.15 0.37
N SER A 727 48.60 -19.44 0.42
CA SER A 727 49.19 -20.73 0.01
C SER A 727 48.63 -21.94 0.75
N ASN A 728 48.10 -21.76 1.97
CA ASN A 728 47.48 -22.79 2.78
C ASN A 728 45.95 -22.83 2.63
N LYS A 729 45.41 -22.16 1.60
CA LYS A 729 43.97 -22.05 1.30
C LYS A 729 43.14 -21.33 2.37
N ARG A 730 43.77 -20.53 3.25
CA ARG A 730 43.03 -19.70 4.20
C ARG A 730 42.61 -18.40 3.54
N ASN A 731 41.42 -17.93 3.88
CA ASN A 731 40.84 -16.74 3.30
C ASN A 731 41.59 -15.47 3.71
N ILE A 732 41.94 -14.62 2.74
CA ILE A 732 42.61 -13.33 3.00
C ILE A 732 41.55 -12.24 3.06
N LYS A 733 41.32 -11.67 4.24
CA LYS A 733 40.45 -10.51 4.46
C LYS A 733 41.16 -9.23 3.99
N ASP A 734 40.40 -8.27 3.48
CA ASP A 734 40.87 -6.94 3.07
C ASP A 734 41.95 -6.97 1.97
N ALA A 735 42.07 -8.10 1.25
CA ALA A 735 42.89 -8.20 0.04
C ALA A 735 42.32 -7.24 -1.01
N LYS A 736 43.19 -6.43 -1.61
CA LYS A 736 42.81 -5.53 -2.70
C LYS A 736 42.65 -6.37 -3.95
N VAL A 737 41.50 -6.30 -4.60
CA VAL A 737 41.19 -7.04 -5.83
C VAL A 737 40.84 -6.03 -6.90
N LYS A 738 41.66 -5.97 -7.94
CA LYS A 738 41.44 -5.16 -9.13
C LYS A 738 40.89 -6.05 -10.25
N PHE A 739 39.77 -5.62 -10.80
CA PHE A 739 39.13 -6.21 -11.96
C PHE A 739 39.36 -5.31 -13.16
N THR A 740 40.08 -5.80 -14.16
CA THR A 740 40.30 -5.14 -15.45
C THR A 740 39.45 -5.84 -16.50
N ILE A 741 38.33 -5.22 -16.86
CA ILE A 741 37.35 -5.71 -17.84
C ILE A 741 37.73 -5.18 -19.22
N ASN A 742 38.07 -6.08 -20.13
CA ASN A 742 38.35 -5.80 -21.53
C ASN A 742 37.07 -6.04 -22.33
N LYS A 743 36.52 -4.96 -22.89
CA LYS A 743 35.35 -5.02 -23.77
C LYS A 743 35.76 -5.50 -25.18
N PRO A 744 34.81 -6.00 -25.99
CA PRO A 744 35.06 -6.37 -27.39
C PRO A 744 35.70 -5.25 -28.22
N SER A 745 35.32 -3.99 -28.00
CA SER A 745 35.92 -2.80 -28.63
C SER A 745 37.36 -2.49 -28.21
N LYS A 746 37.96 -3.29 -27.31
CA LYS A 746 39.24 -3.06 -26.63
C LYS A 746 39.23 -1.88 -25.64
N LYS A 747 38.06 -1.32 -25.33
CA LYS A 747 37.93 -0.36 -24.23
C LYS A 747 38.06 -1.10 -22.89
N ILE A 748 38.77 -0.49 -21.94
CA ILE A 748 39.07 -1.07 -20.63
C ILE A 748 38.24 -0.38 -19.55
N ILE A 749 37.67 -1.18 -18.63
CA ILE A 749 37.05 -0.70 -17.40
C ILE A 749 37.82 -1.33 -16.24
N GLU A 750 38.25 -0.52 -15.28
CA GLU A 750 38.93 -1.00 -14.08
C GLU A 750 38.09 -0.72 -12.84
N LYS A 751 37.98 -1.71 -11.95
CA LYS A 751 37.33 -1.56 -10.64
C LYS A 751 38.14 -2.23 -9.56
N GLU A 752 38.27 -1.57 -8.43
CA GLU A 752 38.94 -2.11 -7.24
C GLU A 752 37.93 -2.38 -6.14
N LEU A 753 38.05 -3.54 -5.51
CA LEU A 753 37.25 -3.97 -4.37
C LEU A 753 38.18 -4.58 -3.31
N THR A 754 37.69 -4.72 -2.08
CA THR A 754 38.38 -5.48 -1.04
C THR A 754 37.61 -6.75 -0.72
N THR A 755 38.32 -7.78 -0.24
CA THR A 755 37.69 -9.02 0.20
C THR A 755 37.12 -8.90 1.61
N ASN A 756 35.99 -9.56 1.85
CA ASN A 756 35.44 -9.70 3.19
C ASN A 756 36.21 -10.74 4.03
N TYR A 757 35.77 -11.02 5.26
CA TYR A 757 36.40 -11.99 6.16
C TYR A 757 36.45 -13.45 5.64
N ARG A 758 35.71 -13.76 4.57
CA ARG A 758 35.77 -15.05 3.86
C ARG A 758 36.69 -15.01 2.64
N GLY A 759 37.48 -13.96 2.47
CA GLY A 759 38.32 -13.78 1.29
C GLY A 759 37.50 -13.52 0.03
N GLN A 760 36.21 -13.23 0.15
CA GLN A 760 35.30 -13.13 -0.99
C GLN A 760 35.07 -11.68 -1.37
N THR A 761 35.05 -11.43 -2.68
CA THR A 761 34.57 -10.19 -3.27
C THR A 761 33.74 -10.49 -4.52
N ILE A 762 32.79 -9.63 -4.85
CA ILE A 762 31.90 -9.79 -6.02
C ILE A 762 31.89 -8.48 -6.79
N LEU A 763 32.33 -8.56 -8.05
CA LEU A 763 32.15 -7.51 -9.04
C LEU A 763 30.77 -7.65 -9.67
N TYR A 764 29.97 -6.59 -9.57
CA TYR A 764 28.71 -6.44 -10.29
C TYR A 764 28.93 -5.62 -11.56
N LEU A 765 28.61 -6.21 -12.72
CA LEU A 765 28.68 -5.55 -14.03
C LEU A 765 27.27 -5.11 -14.45
N LYS A 766 27.10 -3.80 -14.61
CA LYS A 766 25.84 -3.17 -14.97
C LYS A 766 25.58 -3.26 -16.47
N THR A 767 24.33 -3.05 -16.86
CA THR A 767 23.89 -3.16 -18.27
C THR A 767 24.60 -2.20 -19.21
N ASN A 768 24.94 -1.00 -18.73
CA ASN A 768 25.72 0.01 -19.48
C ASN A 768 27.21 -0.31 -19.58
N GLU A 769 27.71 -1.26 -18.78
CA GLU A 769 29.09 -1.75 -18.86
C GLU A 769 29.20 -2.96 -19.80
N LEU A 770 28.05 -3.53 -20.20
CA LEU A 770 27.87 -4.74 -21.03
C LEU A 770 26.99 -4.45 -22.28
N ASP A 771 27.26 -3.34 -22.94
CA ASP A 771 26.49 -2.74 -24.05
C ASP A 771 26.99 -3.16 -25.46
N GLU A 772 28.13 -3.82 -25.55
CA GLU A 772 28.69 -4.36 -26.79
C GLU A 772 28.49 -5.88 -26.85
N ALA A 773 28.22 -6.44 -28.03
CA ALA A 773 28.24 -7.89 -28.23
C ALA A 773 29.67 -8.40 -28.46
N GLY A 774 29.92 -9.62 -27.98
CA GLY A 774 31.18 -10.33 -28.08
C GLY A 774 31.68 -10.79 -26.72
N THR A 775 32.90 -11.33 -26.71
CA THR A 775 33.53 -11.87 -25.51
C THR A 775 34.13 -10.76 -24.65
N TYR A 776 33.69 -10.69 -23.39
CA TYR A 776 34.32 -9.84 -22.37
C TYR A 776 35.34 -10.67 -21.63
N SER A 777 36.57 -10.16 -21.57
CA SER A 777 37.67 -10.81 -20.83
C SER A 777 38.01 -10.00 -19.60
N VAL A 778 37.96 -10.62 -18.43
CA VAL A 778 38.21 -9.95 -17.14
C VAL A 778 39.47 -10.54 -16.53
N ASN A 779 40.51 -9.71 -16.43
CA ASN A 779 41.67 -9.99 -15.60
C ASN A 779 41.35 -9.56 -14.17
N ILE A 780 41.62 -10.44 -13.23
CA ILE A 780 41.40 -10.24 -11.80
C ILE A 780 42.76 -10.34 -11.13
N SER A 781 43.33 -9.22 -10.73
CA SER A 781 44.55 -9.19 -9.93
C SER A 781 44.19 -8.96 -8.47
N ALA A 782 44.84 -9.68 -7.56
CA ALA A 782 44.65 -9.49 -6.14
C ALA A 782 45.99 -9.34 -5.44
N SER A 783 46.06 -8.44 -4.46
CA SER A 783 47.22 -8.26 -3.60
C SER A 783 46.87 -8.26 -2.12
N ASP A 784 47.77 -8.84 -1.32
CA ASP A 784 47.71 -8.75 0.12
C ASP A 784 48.30 -7.43 0.65
N SER A 785 48.21 -7.21 1.95
CA SER A 785 48.74 -6.01 2.64
C SER A 785 50.26 -5.88 2.58
N LYS A 786 50.99 -6.91 2.14
CA LYS A 786 52.45 -6.96 2.03
C LYS A 786 52.93 -6.85 0.57
N GLY A 787 52.01 -6.70 -0.38
CA GLY A 787 52.31 -6.52 -1.80
C GLY A 787 52.51 -7.80 -2.59
N ASN A 788 52.26 -8.99 -2.02
CA ASN A 788 52.23 -10.22 -2.81
C ASN A 788 50.99 -10.18 -3.70
N SER A 789 51.13 -10.51 -4.98
CA SER A 789 50.02 -10.49 -5.93
C SER A 789 49.93 -11.76 -6.76
N ASN A 790 48.73 -12.01 -7.27
CA ASN A 790 48.47 -13.03 -8.29
C ASN A 790 47.38 -12.52 -9.22
N GLU A 791 47.22 -13.19 -10.37
CA GLU A 791 46.22 -12.86 -11.37
C GLU A 791 45.42 -14.09 -11.78
N ASN A 792 44.17 -13.88 -12.15
CA ASN A 792 43.33 -14.89 -12.76
C ASN A 792 42.48 -14.25 -13.86
N ASN A 793 42.21 -14.99 -14.93
CA ASN A 793 41.44 -14.50 -16.07
C ASN A 793 40.17 -15.32 -16.23
N VAL A 794 39.06 -14.63 -16.44
CA VAL A 794 37.77 -15.23 -16.80
C VAL A 794 37.17 -14.50 -17.97
N SER A 795 36.30 -15.18 -18.71
CA SER A 795 35.56 -14.56 -19.80
C SER A 795 34.11 -14.99 -19.81
N PHE A 796 33.27 -14.17 -20.45
CA PHE A 796 31.87 -14.51 -20.73
C PHE A 796 31.39 -13.81 -22.00
N GLU A 797 30.35 -14.36 -22.60
CA GLU A 797 29.84 -13.94 -23.90
C GLU A 797 28.61 -13.04 -23.77
N VAL A 798 28.64 -11.83 -24.34
CA VAL A 798 27.46 -10.98 -24.46
C VAL A 798 26.90 -11.07 -25.88
N LYS A 799 25.67 -11.56 -26.01
CA LYS A 799 24.99 -11.75 -27.30
C LYS A 799 24.05 -10.59 -27.61
N ASP A 800 24.08 -10.08 -28.84
CA ASP A 800 23.05 -9.13 -29.28
C ASP A 800 21.81 -9.87 -29.81
N ASN A 801 20.93 -10.24 -28.88
CA ASN A 801 19.64 -10.88 -29.18
C ASN A 801 18.50 -9.87 -29.34
N ARG A 802 18.79 -8.56 -29.42
CA ARG A 802 17.75 -7.55 -29.64
C ARG A 802 17.11 -7.74 -31.01
N ALA A 803 15.80 -7.51 -31.10
CA ALA A 803 15.09 -7.60 -32.37
C ALA A 803 15.53 -6.46 -33.31
N SER A 804 15.63 -6.75 -34.61
CA SER A 804 15.82 -5.70 -35.62
C SER A 804 14.46 -5.08 -35.98
N PHE A 805 14.47 -3.82 -36.39
CA PHE A 805 13.34 -3.19 -37.08
C PHE A 805 13.89 -2.37 -38.25
N GLU A 806 13.05 -2.19 -39.26
CA GLU A 806 13.36 -1.39 -40.43
C GLU A 806 12.96 0.07 -40.17
N THR A 807 13.86 0.98 -40.54
CA THR A 807 13.57 2.41 -40.65
C THR A 807 13.46 2.77 -42.12
N LYS A 808 12.50 3.64 -42.48
CA LYS A 808 12.41 4.25 -43.81
C LYS A 808 12.23 5.75 -43.68
N VAL A 809 12.89 6.53 -44.54
CA VAL A 809 12.64 7.96 -44.70
C VAL A 809 11.90 8.16 -46.02
N ASP A 810 10.70 8.70 -45.95
CA ASP A 810 9.87 9.05 -47.10
C ASP A 810 9.76 10.56 -47.21
N LEU A 811 9.84 11.07 -48.44
CA LEU A 811 9.64 12.48 -48.78
C LEU A 811 8.35 12.61 -49.57
N ASP A 812 7.56 13.64 -49.31
CA ASP A 812 6.36 13.93 -50.10
C ASP A 812 6.71 14.15 -51.59
N SER A 813 7.89 14.72 -51.86
CA SER A 813 8.49 14.78 -53.18
C SER A 813 10.01 14.73 -53.07
N PRO A 814 10.71 13.98 -53.96
CA PRO A 814 12.18 13.98 -54.01
C PRO A 814 12.75 15.32 -54.52
N GLU A 815 11.92 16.16 -55.16
CA GLU A 815 12.30 17.48 -55.63
C GLU A 815 11.25 18.54 -55.24
N ILE A 816 11.70 19.70 -54.76
CA ILE A 816 10.82 20.85 -54.47
C ILE A 816 11.44 22.16 -55.00
N GLN A 817 10.63 23.22 -55.06
CA GLN A 817 11.10 24.58 -55.36
C GLN A 817 11.61 25.27 -54.09
N LEU A 818 12.55 26.21 -54.25
CA LEU A 818 13.07 27.02 -53.14
C LEU A 818 11.93 27.69 -52.36
N ASN A 819 12.05 27.71 -51.02
CA ASN A 819 11.02 28.19 -50.07
C ASN A 819 9.73 27.36 -49.97
N HIS A 820 9.55 26.30 -50.76
CA HIS A 820 8.45 25.36 -50.55
C HIS A 820 8.80 24.39 -49.42
N ALA A 821 7.78 23.93 -48.69
CA ALA A 821 7.96 22.94 -47.64
C ALA A 821 7.99 21.51 -48.22
N SER A 822 8.83 20.64 -47.67
CA SER A 822 8.76 19.20 -47.88
C SER A 822 8.49 18.50 -46.55
N MET A 823 7.53 17.59 -46.49
CA MET A 823 7.34 16.73 -45.33
C MET A 823 8.30 15.54 -45.42
N ILE A 824 9.04 15.34 -44.34
CA ILE A 824 9.90 14.19 -44.12
C ILE A 824 9.15 13.27 -43.15
N THR A 825 8.86 12.06 -43.59
CA THR A 825 8.21 11.03 -42.76
C THR A 825 9.22 9.92 -42.45
N VAL A 826 9.46 9.66 -41.17
CA VAL A 826 10.27 8.53 -40.72
C VAL A 826 9.34 7.42 -40.22
N ASN A 827 9.38 6.26 -40.88
CA ASN A 827 8.55 5.11 -40.59
C ASN A 827 9.39 3.99 -39.96
N CYS A 828 8.94 3.43 -38.83
CA CYS A 828 9.66 2.39 -38.09
C CYS A 828 8.76 1.15 -37.88
N LYS A 829 9.17 -0.01 -38.42
CA LYS A 829 8.41 -1.27 -38.32
C LYS A 829 9.33 -2.48 -38.11
N ASN A 830 8.91 -3.44 -37.28
CA ASN A 830 9.49 -4.79 -37.25
C ASN A 830 8.50 -5.73 -37.93
N ASN A 831 8.82 -6.17 -39.15
CA ASN A 831 7.89 -6.92 -40.01
C ASN A 831 6.56 -6.17 -40.19
N THR A 832 5.47 -6.69 -39.62
CA THR A 832 4.14 -6.07 -39.64
C THR A 832 3.87 -5.16 -38.45
N SER A 833 4.64 -5.26 -37.36
CA SER A 833 4.43 -4.51 -36.12
C SER A 833 5.06 -3.13 -36.17
N ARG A 834 4.31 -2.09 -35.77
CA ARG A 834 4.76 -0.70 -35.73
C ARG A 834 5.59 -0.42 -34.47
N ILE A 835 6.67 0.34 -34.60
CA ILE A 835 7.57 0.66 -33.48
C ILE A 835 7.25 2.06 -32.95
N SER A 836 6.38 2.12 -31.94
CA SER A 836 5.98 3.36 -31.29
C SER A 836 6.98 3.83 -30.23
N ASP A 837 7.04 5.15 -30.00
CA ASP A 837 7.89 5.78 -28.98
C ASP A 837 9.40 5.42 -29.16
N ALA A 838 9.83 5.22 -30.41
CA ALA A 838 11.25 5.14 -30.76
C ALA A 838 11.83 6.54 -30.92
N THR A 839 13.04 6.75 -30.44
CA THR A 839 13.74 8.03 -30.55
C THR A 839 14.38 8.13 -31.94
N VAL A 840 14.01 9.16 -32.70
CA VAL A 840 14.51 9.44 -34.04
C VAL A 840 15.40 10.68 -33.98
N LEU A 841 16.68 10.54 -34.32
CA LEU A 841 17.58 11.65 -34.61
C LEU A 841 17.59 11.89 -36.12
N LEU A 842 16.99 12.99 -36.56
CA LEU A 842 16.94 13.41 -37.95
C LEU A 842 18.05 14.43 -38.20
N SER A 843 18.98 14.10 -39.09
CA SER A 843 20.06 14.95 -39.58
C SER A 843 19.74 15.40 -40.99
N ILE A 844 19.85 16.70 -41.27
CA ILE A 844 19.71 17.27 -42.61
C ILE A 844 20.98 18.04 -42.91
N THR A 845 21.72 17.60 -43.92
CA THR A 845 23.00 18.19 -44.32
C THR A 845 22.86 18.79 -45.70
N ASP A 846 23.25 20.05 -45.87
CA ASP A 846 23.33 20.68 -47.20
C ASP A 846 24.61 20.27 -47.96
N GLU A 847 24.74 20.70 -49.21
CA GLU A 847 25.90 20.41 -50.06
C GLU A 847 27.23 21.04 -49.61
N ASN A 848 27.20 21.94 -48.62
CA ASN A 848 28.38 22.57 -48.03
C ASN A 848 28.71 21.98 -46.64
N ASP A 849 28.19 20.79 -46.34
CA ASP A 849 28.31 20.10 -45.04
C ASP A 849 27.70 20.87 -43.85
N ASN A 850 26.82 21.84 -44.08
CA ASN A 850 26.08 22.46 -42.97
C ASN A 850 24.97 21.51 -42.51
N LYS A 851 25.06 21.08 -41.24
CA LYS A 851 24.18 20.07 -40.65
C LYS A 851 23.19 20.69 -39.66
N GLU A 852 21.91 20.37 -39.82
CA GLU A 852 20.86 20.60 -38.81
C GLU A 852 20.41 19.25 -38.23
N GLU A 853 20.32 19.14 -36.91
CA GLU A 853 19.84 17.93 -36.22
C GLU A 853 18.59 18.22 -35.39
N LYS A 854 17.61 17.33 -35.45
CA LYS A 854 16.41 17.37 -34.61
C LYS A 854 16.06 15.98 -34.08
N THR A 855 15.65 15.94 -32.81
CA THR A 855 15.24 14.70 -32.15
C THR A 855 13.73 14.65 -31.98
N PHE A 856 13.12 13.53 -32.35
CA PHE A 856 11.69 13.29 -32.26
C PHE A 856 11.40 11.90 -31.70
N LYS A 857 10.11 11.62 -31.49
CA LYS A 857 9.61 10.29 -31.15
C LYS A 857 8.57 9.81 -32.14
N THR A 858 8.57 8.52 -32.45
CA THR A 858 7.51 7.91 -33.26
C THR A 858 6.19 7.84 -32.48
N ASP A 859 5.08 8.06 -33.19
CA ASP A 859 3.72 7.94 -32.67
C ASP A 859 3.29 6.46 -32.49
N SER A 860 2.03 6.24 -32.12
CA SER A 860 1.46 4.88 -31.96
C SER A 860 1.47 4.04 -33.24
N TYR A 861 1.63 4.66 -34.42
CA TYR A 861 1.69 4.00 -35.72
C TYR A 861 3.13 3.80 -36.20
N GLY A 862 4.12 4.15 -35.39
CA GLY A 862 5.54 4.00 -35.71
C GLY A 862 6.08 5.09 -36.62
N ASN A 863 5.38 6.23 -36.73
CA ASN A 863 5.71 7.30 -37.65
C ASN A 863 6.17 8.57 -36.92
N CYS A 864 7.05 9.33 -37.54
CA CYS A 864 7.44 10.66 -37.11
C CYS A 864 7.45 11.60 -38.31
N TYR A 865 7.04 12.85 -38.13
CA TYR A 865 6.87 13.82 -39.20
C TYR A 865 7.68 15.08 -38.91
N TYR A 866 8.39 15.59 -39.92
CA TYR A 866 9.11 16.85 -39.86
C TYR A 866 8.94 17.65 -41.14
N THR A 867 8.49 18.89 -41.04
CA THR A 867 8.36 19.79 -42.19
C THR A 867 9.64 20.58 -42.37
N PHE A 868 10.37 20.32 -43.45
CA PHE A 868 11.60 21.02 -43.80
C PHE A 868 11.31 22.13 -44.82
N ARG A 869 11.86 23.34 -44.58
CA ARG A 869 11.73 24.51 -45.47
C ARG A 869 13.12 25.05 -45.84
N PRO A 870 13.72 24.60 -46.96
CA PRO A 870 15.05 25.00 -47.36
C PRO A 870 15.09 26.49 -47.74
N GLN A 871 16.13 27.18 -47.27
CA GLN A 871 16.39 28.60 -47.55
C GLN A 871 17.37 28.81 -48.71
N LYS A 872 17.94 27.72 -49.26
CA LYS A 872 18.85 27.73 -50.39
C LYS A 872 18.49 26.60 -51.36
N ALA A 873 18.69 26.83 -52.65
CA ALA A 873 18.64 25.77 -53.64
C ALA A 873 19.88 24.87 -53.47
N GLY A 874 19.77 23.60 -53.88
CA GLY A 874 20.85 22.62 -53.72
C GLY A 874 20.34 21.25 -53.29
N ARG A 875 21.28 20.33 -53.03
CA ARG A 875 20.96 18.98 -52.53
C ARG A 875 21.04 18.93 -51.01
N TYR A 876 20.05 18.29 -50.40
CA TYR A 876 19.99 18.04 -48.96
C TYR A 876 19.99 16.54 -48.70
N TYR A 877 20.93 16.09 -47.88
CA TYR A 877 21.07 14.70 -47.42
C TYR A 877 20.37 14.55 -46.07
N ILE A 878 19.36 13.69 -46.03
CA ILE A 878 18.54 13.47 -44.85
C ILE A 878 18.89 12.09 -44.30
N GLU A 879 19.31 12.02 -43.06
CA GLU A 879 19.61 10.77 -42.35
C GLU A 879 18.78 10.70 -41.06
N ALA A 880 18.03 9.61 -40.89
CA ALA A 880 17.30 9.31 -39.68
C ALA A 880 17.98 8.13 -38.96
N THR A 881 18.54 8.38 -37.77
CA THR A 881 19.03 7.33 -36.87
C THR A 881 18.00 7.07 -35.79
N VAL A 882 17.55 5.82 -35.66
CA VAL A 882 16.45 5.44 -34.76
C VAL A 882 16.93 4.46 -33.71
N SER A 883 16.58 4.75 -32.45
CA SER A 883 16.88 3.90 -31.30
C SER A 883 15.62 3.59 -30.49
N LYS A 884 15.49 2.33 -30.06
CA LYS A 884 14.43 1.85 -29.16
C LYS A 884 15.00 0.80 -28.23
N ASN A 885 14.73 0.93 -26.93
CA ASN A 885 15.12 -0.08 -25.93
C ASN A 885 14.55 -1.45 -26.30
N GLY A 886 15.40 -2.48 -26.29
CA GLY A 886 15.05 -3.85 -26.69
C GLY A 886 15.25 -4.16 -28.18
N TYR A 887 15.60 -3.17 -28.99
CA TYR A 887 15.84 -3.33 -30.43
C TYR A 887 17.26 -2.91 -30.83
N LYS A 888 17.73 -3.39 -31.99
CA LYS A 888 18.94 -2.88 -32.64
C LYS A 888 18.67 -1.51 -33.22
N ASN A 889 19.64 -0.60 -33.15
CA ASN A 889 19.53 0.70 -33.82
C ASN A 889 19.39 0.48 -35.33
N SER A 890 18.57 1.32 -35.96
CA SER A 890 18.31 1.26 -37.40
C SER A 890 18.40 2.67 -37.97
N SER A 891 18.97 2.81 -39.15
CA SER A 891 19.05 4.09 -39.85
C SER A 891 18.54 3.98 -41.27
N ALA A 892 18.08 5.11 -41.80
CA ALA A 892 17.72 5.24 -43.21
C ALA A 892 18.04 6.66 -43.68
N ASN A 893 18.22 6.81 -44.98
CA ASN A 893 18.52 8.09 -45.59
C ASN A 893 17.64 8.35 -46.81
N ALA A 894 17.54 9.63 -47.16
CA ALA A 894 16.90 10.13 -48.36
C ALA A 894 17.63 11.39 -48.85
N THR A 895 17.48 11.73 -50.12
CA THR A 895 18.04 12.96 -50.69
C THR A 895 16.90 13.81 -51.23
N LEU A 896 16.88 15.08 -50.85
CA LEU A 896 15.94 16.08 -51.34
C LEU A 896 16.67 17.07 -52.26
N ILE A 897 16.13 17.32 -53.44
CA ILE A 897 16.67 18.30 -54.40
C ILE A 897 15.79 19.57 -54.34
N VAL A 898 16.41 20.72 -54.12
CA VAL A 898 15.73 22.01 -54.08
C VAL A 898 16.16 22.82 -55.30
N LYS A 899 15.21 23.11 -56.19
CA LYS A 899 15.44 23.86 -57.42
C LYS A 899 15.16 25.36 -57.19
N GLU A 900 15.93 26.21 -57.87
CA GLU A 900 15.63 27.65 -57.95
C GLU A 900 14.25 27.84 -58.56
N SER A 901 13.44 28.71 -57.97
CA SER A 901 12.07 28.95 -58.44
C SER A 901 12.10 29.58 -59.83
N GLU A 902 11.60 28.87 -60.84
CA GLU A 902 11.29 29.47 -62.15
C GLU A 902 10.18 30.51 -61.95
N THR A 903 10.47 31.75 -62.33
CA THR A 903 9.52 32.85 -62.30
C THR A 903 8.44 32.66 -63.37
N LYS A 904 7.22 32.35 -62.94
CA LYS A 904 6.00 32.73 -63.67
C LYS A 904 5.04 33.48 -62.73
N PRO A 905 4.43 34.58 -63.19
CA PRO A 905 3.66 35.47 -62.34
C PRO A 905 2.27 34.89 -62.09
N GLU A 906 2.05 34.30 -60.93
CA GLU A 906 0.71 34.29 -60.35
C GLU A 906 0.55 35.58 -59.57
N THR A 907 -0.41 36.39 -60.00
CA THR A 907 -0.84 37.61 -59.31
C THR A 907 -1.12 37.28 -57.84
N LYS A 908 -0.22 37.70 -56.94
CA LYS A 908 -0.46 37.72 -55.50
C LYS A 908 -1.76 38.47 -55.25
N GLN A 909 -2.82 37.76 -54.88
CA GLN A 909 -4.04 38.39 -54.40
C GLN A 909 -3.74 38.90 -52.99
N THR A 910 -3.45 40.20 -52.86
CA THR A 910 -3.18 40.85 -51.57
C THR A 910 -4.44 40.78 -50.69
N VAL A 911 -4.44 39.93 -49.67
CA VAL A 911 -5.55 39.79 -48.70
C VAL A 911 -5.38 40.80 -47.56
N LYS A 912 -6.46 41.46 -47.15
CA LYS A 912 -6.58 42.24 -45.90
C LYS A 912 -7.62 41.57 -45.00
N LEU A 913 -7.30 41.41 -43.71
CA LEU A 913 -8.23 40.90 -42.71
C LEU A 913 -8.63 42.00 -41.71
N LYS A 914 -9.93 42.10 -41.40
CA LYS A 914 -10.47 42.94 -40.33
C LYS A 914 -11.22 42.04 -39.33
N PHE A 915 -10.96 42.23 -38.03
CA PHE A 915 -11.62 41.49 -36.96
C PHE A 915 -12.64 42.39 -36.27
N GLU A 916 -13.83 41.85 -36.02
CA GLU A 916 -14.87 42.50 -35.23
C GLU A 916 -15.40 41.53 -34.18
N THR A 917 -15.55 42.04 -32.95
CA THR A 917 -16.15 41.32 -31.83
C THR A 917 -17.57 41.79 -31.56
N ASP A 918 -18.41 40.91 -31.04
CA ASP A 918 -19.77 41.25 -30.62
C ASP A 918 -19.80 42.15 -29.36
N LYS A 919 -18.73 42.15 -28.57
CA LYS A 919 -18.56 43.03 -27.40
C LYS A 919 -17.15 43.58 -27.34
N THR A 920 -16.99 44.66 -26.58
CA THR A 920 -15.71 45.33 -26.34
C THR A 920 -14.99 44.80 -25.10
N SER A 921 -15.71 44.11 -24.22
CA SER A 921 -15.17 43.34 -23.10
C SER A 921 -16.08 42.13 -22.81
N TYR A 922 -15.50 41.06 -22.26
CA TYR A 922 -16.21 39.81 -21.97
C TYR A 922 -16.05 39.41 -20.51
N ASN A 923 -17.14 38.98 -19.87
CA ASN A 923 -17.07 38.37 -18.53
C ASN A 923 -16.51 36.94 -18.63
N LEU A 924 -15.99 36.37 -17.52
CA LEU A 924 -15.34 35.05 -17.50
C LEU A 924 -16.21 33.88 -18.02
N THR A 925 -17.53 34.05 -18.04
CA THR A 925 -18.49 33.05 -18.52
C THR A 925 -18.98 33.31 -19.95
N ASP A 926 -18.67 34.48 -20.51
CA ASP A 926 -19.14 34.88 -21.83
C ASP A 926 -18.50 34.00 -22.93
N THR A 927 -19.11 34.03 -24.10
CA THR A 927 -18.53 33.49 -25.34
C THR A 927 -18.28 34.65 -26.29
N ALA A 928 -17.03 34.89 -26.65
CA ALA A 928 -16.69 35.90 -27.65
C ALA A 928 -17.03 35.39 -29.04
N SER A 929 -17.87 36.14 -29.75
CA SER A 929 -18.16 35.93 -31.17
C SER A 929 -17.28 36.85 -32.00
N ILE A 930 -16.41 36.28 -32.82
CA ILE A 930 -15.45 37.01 -33.63
C ILE A 930 -15.78 36.78 -35.11
N ASN A 931 -16.03 37.88 -35.82
CA ASN A 931 -16.19 37.90 -37.28
C ASN A 931 -14.88 38.38 -37.91
N ILE A 932 -14.38 37.63 -38.90
CA ILE A 932 -13.15 37.93 -39.64
C ILE A 932 -13.55 38.25 -41.08
N PHE A 933 -13.41 39.50 -41.48
CA PHE A 933 -13.73 39.98 -42.82
C PHE A 933 -12.47 39.96 -43.68
N ALA A 934 -12.52 39.25 -44.81
CA ALA A 934 -11.44 39.22 -45.78
C ALA A 934 -11.78 40.02 -47.04
N THR A 935 -10.91 40.95 -47.40
CA THR A 935 -11.02 41.72 -48.65
C THR A 935 -9.71 41.68 -49.44
N ASP A 936 -9.76 41.97 -50.74
CA ASP A 936 -8.56 42.31 -51.49
C ASP A 936 -8.06 43.73 -51.14
N GLU A 937 -6.96 44.15 -51.78
CA GLU A 937 -6.37 45.48 -51.63
C GLU A 937 -7.33 46.64 -51.95
N ASN A 938 -8.32 46.41 -52.81
CA ASN A 938 -9.34 47.35 -53.26
C ASN A 938 -10.65 47.29 -52.44
N GLY A 939 -10.69 46.46 -51.39
CA GLY A 939 -11.84 46.33 -50.50
C GLY A 939 -12.95 45.40 -51.01
N LYS A 940 -12.72 44.64 -52.10
CA LYS A 940 -13.67 43.64 -52.57
C LYS A 940 -13.64 42.43 -51.63
N LYS A 941 -14.82 42.00 -51.18
CA LYS A 941 -15.00 40.83 -50.31
C LYS A 941 -14.51 39.54 -50.98
N LEU A 942 -13.74 38.74 -50.24
CA LEU A 942 -13.16 37.49 -50.73
C LEU A 942 -13.93 36.29 -50.17
N SER A 943 -14.79 35.69 -50.98
CA SER A 943 -15.55 34.48 -50.62
C SER A 943 -14.74 33.21 -50.86
N ASN A 944 -15.06 32.14 -50.12
CA ASN A 944 -14.38 30.84 -50.17
C ASN A 944 -12.87 30.89 -49.88
N LEU A 945 -12.38 31.97 -49.28
CA LEU A 945 -11.00 32.11 -48.88
C LEU A 945 -10.75 31.30 -47.61
N LYS A 946 -9.76 30.41 -47.65
CA LYS A 946 -9.38 29.57 -46.53
C LYS A 946 -8.34 30.27 -45.66
N LEU A 947 -8.63 30.38 -44.37
CA LEU A 947 -7.83 31.03 -43.35
C LEU A 947 -7.39 30.00 -42.31
N TYR A 948 -6.11 30.02 -41.95
CA TYR A 948 -5.58 29.32 -40.79
C TYR A 948 -5.57 30.29 -39.60
N LEU A 949 -6.03 29.83 -38.44
CA LEU A 949 -6.18 30.61 -37.22
C LEU A 949 -5.48 29.89 -36.07
N ARG A 950 -4.36 30.43 -35.58
CA ARG A 950 -3.66 29.92 -34.39
C ARG A 950 -4.10 30.71 -33.16
N ILE A 951 -4.65 30.02 -32.17
CA ILE A 951 -5.25 30.58 -30.97
C ILE A 951 -4.40 30.17 -29.78
N ARG A 952 -3.90 31.16 -29.03
CA ARG A 952 -3.03 30.95 -27.87
C ARG A 952 -3.54 31.67 -26.63
N ASN A 953 -3.23 31.14 -25.45
CA ASN A 953 -3.35 31.88 -24.19
C ASN A 953 -2.11 31.73 -23.31
N GLN A 954 -2.01 32.57 -22.29
CA GLN A 954 -0.86 32.59 -21.35
C GLN A 954 -0.78 31.34 -20.45
N LYS A 955 -1.81 30.48 -20.45
CA LYS A 955 -1.90 29.26 -19.64
C LYS A 955 -1.54 27.99 -20.42
N GLY A 956 -0.91 28.13 -21.58
CA GLY A 956 -0.37 27.01 -22.37
C GLY A 956 -1.37 26.38 -23.35
N PHE A 957 -2.54 26.98 -23.57
CA PHE A 957 -3.41 26.59 -24.69
C PHE A 957 -2.83 27.11 -26.01
N ASP A 958 -2.65 26.23 -27.00
CA ASP A 958 -2.18 26.57 -28.34
C ASP A 958 -2.82 25.60 -29.35
N GLN A 959 -3.71 26.11 -30.20
CA GLN A 959 -4.39 25.30 -31.23
C GLN A 959 -4.49 26.07 -32.54
N THR A 960 -4.35 25.36 -33.65
CA THR A 960 -4.60 25.90 -35.00
C THR A 960 -5.87 25.29 -35.57
N ILE A 961 -6.78 26.12 -36.03
CA ILE A 961 -7.99 25.72 -36.74
C ILE A 961 -8.03 26.35 -38.13
N THR A 962 -8.88 25.82 -39.00
CA THR A 962 -9.11 26.37 -40.35
C THR A 962 -10.55 26.86 -40.47
N LYS A 963 -10.72 28.02 -41.10
CA LYS A 963 -12.02 28.61 -41.42
C LYS A 963 -12.05 29.06 -42.87
N THR A 964 -13.23 29.01 -43.47
CA THR A 964 -13.44 29.50 -44.84
C THR A 964 -14.42 30.66 -44.80
N THR A 965 -14.15 31.72 -45.55
CA THR A 965 -15.05 32.86 -45.65
C THR A 965 -16.31 32.50 -46.43
N ASP A 966 -17.46 33.00 -45.98
CA ASP A 966 -18.73 32.84 -46.67
C ASP A 966 -18.83 33.72 -47.94
N SER A 967 -20.01 33.74 -48.58
CA SER A 967 -20.25 34.56 -49.78
C SER A 967 -20.10 36.07 -49.54
N ASN A 968 -20.12 36.52 -48.28
CA ASN A 968 -19.91 37.92 -47.89
C ASN A 968 -18.45 38.19 -47.48
N GLY A 969 -17.55 37.22 -47.64
CA GLY A 969 -16.15 37.34 -47.26
C GLY A 969 -15.92 37.27 -45.75
N VAL A 970 -16.84 36.64 -44.99
CA VAL A 970 -16.80 36.60 -43.52
C VAL A 970 -16.52 35.18 -43.04
N ALA A 971 -15.53 35.01 -42.19
CA ALA A 971 -15.30 33.78 -41.42
C ALA A 971 -15.66 34.01 -39.94
N LYS A 972 -16.49 33.15 -39.36
CA LYS A 972 -16.96 33.29 -37.97
C LYS A 972 -16.36 32.25 -37.04
N MET A 973 -15.94 32.69 -35.85
CA MET A 973 -15.46 31.82 -34.78
C MET A 973 -15.99 32.25 -33.41
N PHE A 974 -15.97 31.31 -32.47
CA PHE A 974 -16.39 31.53 -31.10
C PHE A 974 -15.28 31.08 -30.14
N ILE A 975 -15.00 31.88 -29.12
CA ILE A 975 -14.06 31.54 -28.03
C ILE A 975 -14.82 31.60 -26.72
N LYS A 976 -14.74 30.54 -25.92
CA LYS A 976 -15.29 30.47 -24.58
C LYS A 976 -14.22 29.95 -23.63
N GLN A 977 -14.08 30.58 -22.47
CA GLN A 977 -13.23 30.06 -21.40
C GLN A 977 -13.92 28.85 -20.74
N GLN A 978 -13.26 27.69 -20.73
CA GLN A 978 -13.83 26.45 -20.17
C GLN A 978 -13.84 26.45 -18.62
N THR A 979 -12.97 27.22 -17.97
CA THR A 979 -12.88 27.33 -16.51
C THR A 979 -12.91 28.81 -16.07
N ALA A 980 -14.00 29.25 -15.44
CA ALA A 980 -14.24 30.65 -15.07
C ALA A 980 -13.45 31.11 -13.81
N THR A 981 -12.18 30.73 -13.68
CA THR A 981 -11.42 30.91 -12.41
C THR A 981 -10.49 32.12 -12.39
N SER A 982 -10.12 32.72 -13.53
CA SER A 982 -9.37 33.98 -13.56
C SER A 982 -9.38 34.67 -14.94
N PRO A 983 -9.13 35.98 -15.02
CA PRO A 983 -8.96 36.70 -16.28
C PRO A 983 -7.96 36.02 -17.21
N THR A 984 -8.25 36.00 -18.51
CA THR A 984 -7.42 35.32 -19.52
C THR A 984 -7.49 36.07 -20.84
N ASP A 985 -6.32 36.34 -21.41
CA ASP A 985 -6.18 36.91 -22.76
C ASP A 985 -5.92 35.80 -23.78
N PHE A 986 -6.66 35.83 -24.88
CA PHE A 986 -6.42 34.99 -26.05
C PHE A 986 -5.85 35.82 -27.18
N THR A 987 -4.75 35.35 -27.77
CA THR A 987 -4.16 35.91 -28.99
C THR A 987 -4.47 35.00 -30.16
N ILE A 988 -4.97 35.58 -31.25
CA ILE A 988 -5.34 34.90 -32.48
C ILE A 988 -4.44 35.45 -33.58
N VAL A 989 -3.73 34.55 -34.26
CA VAL A 989 -2.92 34.86 -35.44
C VAL A 989 -3.58 34.20 -36.65
N ALA A 990 -3.95 34.99 -37.65
CA ALA A 990 -4.62 34.52 -38.87
C ALA A 990 -3.76 34.71 -40.11
N TRP A 991 -3.79 33.76 -41.05
CA TRP A 991 -3.19 33.93 -42.39
C TRP A 991 -3.99 33.17 -43.47
N PRO A 992 -4.06 33.70 -44.70
CA PRO A 992 -4.68 32.99 -45.81
C PRO A 992 -3.81 31.82 -46.28
N GLU A 993 -4.46 30.74 -46.74
CA GLU A 993 -3.76 29.60 -47.33
C GLU A 993 -2.91 29.99 -48.54
N SER A 994 -3.35 31.00 -49.30
CA SER A 994 -2.67 31.53 -50.48
C SER A 994 -1.44 32.39 -50.18
N ASP A 995 -1.29 32.90 -48.96
CA ASP A 995 -0.14 33.72 -48.56
C ASP A 995 0.13 33.57 -47.06
N SER A 996 0.81 32.47 -46.71
CA SER A 996 1.11 32.14 -45.31
C SER A 996 2.07 33.10 -44.61
N ASN A 997 2.70 34.01 -45.35
CA ASN A 997 3.62 35.01 -44.79
C ASN A 997 2.88 36.29 -44.37
N ASN A 998 1.66 36.51 -44.84
CA ASN A 998 0.85 37.65 -44.45
C ASN A 998 -0.05 37.29 -43.25
N THR A 999 0.43 37.62 -42.06
CA THR A 999 -0.25 37.30 -40.79
C THR A 999 -0.97 38.51 -40.19
N PHE A 1000 -2.09 38.26 -39.54
CA PHE A 1000 -2.90 39.28 -38.88
C PHE A 1000 -3.19 38.87 -37.44
N ASP A 1001 -2.80 39.72 -36.50
CA ASP A 1001 -2.96 39.47 -35.08
C ASP A 1001 -4.21 40.16 -34.53
N PHE A 1002 -4.92 39.45 -33.66
CA PHE A 1002 -6.06 39.96 -32.91
C PHE A 1002 -6.01 39.40 -31.49
N SER A 1003 -6.52 40.15 -30.51
CA SER A 1003 -6.58 39.68 -29.12
C SER A 1003 -7.96 39.92 -28.52
N VAL A 1004 -8.42 38.98 -27.71
CA VAL A 1004 -9.66 39.08 -26.95
C VAL A 1004 -9.41 38.72 -25.49
N SER A 1005 -9.94 39.52 -24.59
CA SER A 1005 -9.73 39.40 -23.14
C SER A 1005 -11.03 39.08 -22.43
N PHE A 1006 -10.98 38.11 -21.52
CA PHE A 1006 -12.08 37.76 -20.62
C PHE A 1006 -11.72 38.20 -19.19
N GLY A 1007 -12.61 38.93 -18.52
CA GLY A 1007 -12.47 39.36 -17.12
C GLY A 1007 -11.66 40.64 -16.88
N ASN A 1008 -11.21 41.34 -17.93
CA ASN A 1008 -10.52 42.64 -17.85
C ASN A 1008 -11.41 43.74 -18.47
N SER A 1009 -12.43 44.20 -17.74
CA SER A 1009 -13.26 45.32 -18.19
C SER A 1009 -12.70 46.65 -17.71
N ASP A 1010 -11.64 47.12 -18.36
CA ASP A 1010 -11.22 48.53 -18.32
C ASP A 1010 -10.39 48.84 -19.57
N LYS A 1011 -11.07 49.25 -20.65
CA LYS A 1011 -10.58 50.24 -21.63
C LYS A 1011 -11.54 50.38 -22.81
N LEU A 1012 -12.30 51.46 -22.80
CA LEU A 1012 -12.71 52.16 -24.02
C LEU A 1012 -12.82 53.65 -23.69
N GLU A 1013 -11.95 54.46 -24.29
CA GLU A 1013 -12.40 55.55 -25.15
C GLU A 1013 -11.25 56.07 -26.03
N ILE A 1014 -11.64 56.50 -27.22
CA ILE A 1014 -10.84 56.94 -28.37
C ILE A 1014 -10.84 58.48 -28.36
N ASN A 1015 -9.71 59.15 -28.66
CA ASN A 1015 -9.58 60.22 -29.68
C ASN A 1015 -8.25 61.01 -29.57
N SER A 1016 -7.42 60.82 -30.60
CA SER A 1016 -6.71 61.79 -31.44
C SER A 1016 -6.08 63.12 -30.92
N ILE A 1017 -4.96 63.44 -31.61
CA ILE A 1017 -4.27 64.72 -31.91
C ILE A 1017 -3.31 65.34 -30.87
N TYR A 1018 -1.99 65.19 -31.07
CA TYR A 1018 -1.05 66.22 -31.59
C TYR A 1018 0.42 65.77 -31.41
N SER A 1019 1.18 65.79 -32.51
CA SER A 1019 2.66 65.87 -32.57
C SER A 1019 3.03 67.32 -32.17
N PRO A 1020 4.20 67.66 -31.57
CA PRO A 1020 5.45 67.46 -32.28
C PRO A 1020 6.76 67.34 -31.47
N TYR A 1021 7.79 66.92 -32.22
CA TYR A 1021 9.20 67.26 -32.05
C TYR A 1021 10.02 66.60 -30.92
N ASN A 1022 10.88 65.69 -31.41
CA ASN A 1022 12.35 65.76 -31.36
C ASN A 1022 13.15 65.25 -30.14
N ILE A 1023 14.12 64.40 -30.53
CA ILE A 1023 15.52 64.30 -30.07
C ILE A 1023 15.88 63.08 -29.19
N TYR A 1024 16.78 62.29 -29.80
CA TYR A 1024 17.69 61.27 -29.25
C TYR A 1024 18.38 61.77 -27.95
N THR A 1025 18.81 60.95 -26.98
CA THR A 1025 20.07 60.21 -27.04
C THR A 1025 20.22 59.26 -25.83
N LYS A 1026 20.90 58.15 -26.09
CA LYS A 1026 21.47 57.11 -25.21
C LYS A 1026 22.49 57.67 -24.19
N TYR A 1027 22.57 57.11 -22.97
CA TYR A 1027 23.83 57.01 -22.22
C TYR A 1027 23.90 55.81 -21.24
N ASN A 1028 24.90 54.97 -21.49
CA ASN A 1028 25.68 54.06 -20.63
C ASN A 1028 25.03 53.04 -19.68
N ASN A 1029 25.10 51.78 -20.15
CA ASN A 1029 25.44 50.56 -19.40
C ASN A 1029 25.85 50.78 -17.93
N ASN A 1030 24.97 50.42 -16.99
CA ASN A 1030 25.23 49.41 -15.95
C ASN A 1030 23.97 49.15 -15.14
N TYR A 1031 23.65 47.87 -14.99
CA TYR A 1031 22.64 47.38 -14.07
C TYR A 1031 23.12 47.55 -12.62
N VAL A 1032 22.25 48.05 -11.73
CA VAL A 1032 22.42 47.95 -10.27
C VAL A 1032 21.13 47.43 -9.63
N ILE A 1033 21.35 46.56 -8.67
CA ILE A 1033 20.44 45.69 -7.92
C ILE A 1033 19.96 46.38 -6.63
N HIS A 1034 18.65 46.22 -6.36
CA HIS A 1034 17.93 46.10 -5.07
C HIS A 1034 17.93 47.23 -4.03
N ASN A 1035 16.71 47.68 -3.68
CA ASN A 1035 16.00 47.41 -2.40
C ASN A 1035 15.09 48.59 -2.04
N TYR A 1036 13.78 48.38 -1.89
CA TYR A 1036 13.11 48.32 -0.58
C TYR A 1036 11.57 48.35 -0.74
N ILE A 1037 10.97 47.50 0.07
CA ILE A 1037 9.57 47.37 0.43
C ILE A 1037 8.93 48.73 0.77
N LYS A 1038 7.72 49.00 0.23
CA LYS A 1038 6.60 49.43 1.08
C LYS A 1038 5.24 49.23 0.42
N ASN A 1039 4.39 48.58 1.21
CA ASN A 1039 2.96 48.34 1.04
C ASN A 1039 2.14 49.58 0.64
N ILE A 1040 0.87 49.28 0.32
CA ILE A 1040 -0.34 50.13 0.20
C ILE A 1040 -0.68 50.34 -1.29
N ARG A 1041 -1.79 49.86 -1.85
CA ARG A 1041 -3.03 49.29 -1.32
C ARG A 1041 -3.65 48.40 -2.38
#